data_AF-A0AAV6FY38-F1
#
_entry.id   AF-A0AAV6FY38-F1
#
_cell.length_a   1.000
_cell.length_b   1.000
_cell.length_c   1.000
_cell.angle_alpha   90.00
_cell.angle_beta   90.00
_cell.angle_gamma   90.00
#
_symmetry.space_group_name_H-M   'P 1'
#
loop_
_entity.id
_entity.type
_entity.pdbx_description
1 polymer ?
#
loop_
_entity_poly.entity_id
_entity_poly.type
_entity_poly.pdbx_seq_one_letter_code
_entity_poly.pdbx_strand_id
1 'polypeptide(L)'
;MMSKVQCYVVPHRPYPDSCAADPQRDSQLSTMQTAALVYKVTCAQTGRSDLCQLTDDLSGQIQRNELDQILGNKQLFVICSLDGKKTVIAKTQLRLCRARDCTGCSNIHLCKLYLLGEDCPHNRGRRVCRFSHDLYSDHNNQLLRQHYLQELKREELCTLLMQNDYTLLPPVCFTYNRGAGEFGFCPDKDTCRRLHICEKYLRGTCHRGDCDRSHDFFEPHPNRTLQSRGVSSGMVGSLLSVYRNILAIWDSNSPGTHSRGTEICLFHIKNYCKQGNRCGKVHFHLPYRWEFKDGQGWSQLTDNEAIEQDYCDPSKSYSGGNVPVHFDTMTRNSVEVRRISTVSSVTQPNFILTTRWAWYWEDEFGHWTQYASSEGTDTSATITSEELEKKYQEDNSGVIEFTAGRHTYELSMQDMIQSNQRFGTKRLVRRRPVFVSAAEVRKIKSSSVQTHKSIPHHWDKLNMPETGFKRVTLESSSKEYTAIADLFRQTMTGFRVTSMERVQNRGLWEVFQWQADQMRKNNSGRTNEKILFHGTDSKHIDAICQQNFDWRICGTHGTAYGKGSYFARDASYSHRYTSCEGTRAMFVCRVLVGEPTQGSSSLLRPPAKDGEDTRLYDSCVDDVCNPSIFVIFEKHQVYPEYLLQYEEGSGTEAADASVSRPGRPRTKTLSSSSGNLFSPLSQPTIVTSHVVRRREQSMERVPTSYLTKSRGFGSMTSLNNLHQINSSSAFSVQRPQPRMTLYQSPARLRPFVTNPPRLRYTQPMTRRTTSMAALDQPWLL
;
A
#
# COMPACT_ATOMS: atom_id res chain seq x y z
N MET A 1 -80.30 51.62 12.17
CA MET A 1 -79.78 51.82 10.80
C MET A 1 -78.68 50.77 10.61
N MET A 2 -78.64 49.96 9.54
CA MET A 2 -78.15 50.30 8.18
C MET A 2 -76.75 50.96 8.23
N SER A 3 -75.74 50.52 7.46
CA SER A 3 -75.77 49.96 6.09
C SER A 3 -74.81 48.76 5.92
N LYS A 4 -75.23 47.67 5.27
CA LYS A 4 -74.93 47.26 3.87
C LYS A 4 -73.45 47.05 3.48
N VAL A 5 -73.19 45.84 2.97
CA VAL A 5 -72.03 45.47 2.13
C VAL A 5 -72.04 46.28 0.83
N GLN A 6 -70.86 46.60 0.29
CA GLN A 6 -70.71 47.10 -1.09
C GLN A 6 -69.53 46.39 -1.78
N CYS A 7 -69.84 45.57 -2.77
CA CYS A 7 -68.86 44.85 -3.57
C CYS A 7 -68.21 45.79 -4.60
N TYR A 8 -66.89 45.71 -4.75
CA TYR A 8 -66.18 46.31 -5.89
C TYR A 8 -65.76 45.23 -6.88
N VAL A 9 -66.22 45.37 -8.12
CA VAL A 9 -65.86 44.50 -9.24
C VAL A 9 -64.48 44.92 -9.75
N VAL A 10 -63.54 43.97 -9.84
CA VAL A 10 -62.26 44.14 -10.52
C VAL A 10 -62.34 43.47 -11.90
N PRO A 11 -61.90 44.11 -13.00
CA PRO A 11 -62.11 43.54 -14.34
C PRO A 11 -61.32 42.26 -14.59
N HIS A 12 -61.94 41.31 -15.30
CA HIS A 12 -61.22 40.18 -15.88
C HIS A 12 -60.16 40.68 -16.88
N ARG A 13 -58.90 40.27 -16.68
CA ARG A 13 -57.93 40.17 -17.78
C ARG A 13 -58.03 38.75 -18.37
N PRO A 14 -57.86 38.57 -19.69
CA PRO A 14 -57.93 37.26 -20.32
C PRO A 14 -56.78 36.35 -19.86
N TYR A 15 -57.01 35.04 -19.92
CA TYR A 15 -55.95 34.05 -19.83
C TYR A 15 -54.95 34.25 -20.98
N PRO A 16 -53.62 34.24 -20.73
CA PRO A 16 -52.65 33.91 -21.75
C PRO A 16 -52.67 32.39 -21.94
N ASP A 17 -53.38 31.92 -22.97
CA ASP A 17 -53.20 30.57 -23.49
C ASP A 17 -51.79 30.39 -24.07
N SER A 18 -51.37 29.13 -24.23
CA SER A 18 -50.02 28.68 -24.58
C SER A 18 -48.92 29.04 -23.56
N CYS A 19 -48.55 28.05 -22.74
CA CYS A 19 -47.20 27.98 -22.21
C CYS A 19 -46.24 27.69 -23.38
N ALA A 20 -45.58 28.72 -23.91
CA ALA A 20 -44.43 28.53 -24.78
C ALA A 20 -43.36 27.74 -23.99
N ALA A 21 -43.10 26.51 -24.41
CA ALA A 21 -42.19 25.64 -23.68
C ALA A 21 -40.75 26.15 -23.79
N ASP A 22 -40.04 26.18 -22.65
CA ASP A 22 -38.66 26.60 -22.57
C ASP A 22 -37.76 25.51 -23.20
N PRO A 23 -37.08 25.77 -24.34
CA PRO A 23 -36.31 24.74 -25.03
C PRO A 23 -35.15 24.18 -24.20
N GLN A 24 -34.63 24.95 -23.22
CA GLN A 24 -33.60 24.45 -22.31
C GLN A 24 -34.19 23.51 -21.26
N ARG A 25 -35.39 23.81 -20.73
CA ARG A 25 -36.11 22.95 -19.79
C ARG A 25 -36.52 21.63 -20.45
N ASP A 26 -37.05 21.67 -21.67
CA ASP A 26 -37.48 20.47 -22.38
C ASP A 26 -36.29 19.60 -22.79
N SER A 27 -35.19 20.21 -23.26
CA SER A 27 -33.94 19.51 -23.55
C SER A 27 -33.34 18.84 -22.30
N GLN A 28 -33.37 19.51 -21.14
CA GLN A 28 -32.97 18.90 -19.88
C GLN A 28 -33.89 17.75 -19.48
N LEU A 29 -35.22 17.91 -19.59
CA LEU A 29 -36.18 16.88 -19.22
C LEU A 29 -36.04 15.61 -20.07
N SER A 30 -35.84 15.76 -21.39
CA SER A 30 -35.49 14.67 -22.29
C SER A 30 -34.18 13.99 -21.87
N THR A 31 -33.12 14.77 -21.61
CA THR A 31 -31.82 14.26 -21.15
C THR A 31 -31.95 13.42 -19.85
N MET A 32 -32.80 13.85 -18.91
CA MET A 32 -33.08 13.10 -17.68
C MET A 32 -33.80 11.77 -17.95
N GLN A 33 -34.78 11.75 -18.85
CA GLN A 33 -35.53 10.54 -19.22
C GLN A 33 -34.62 9.52 -19.93
N THR A 34 -33.84 9.98 -20.91
CA THR A 34 -32.85 9.16 -21.62
C THR A 34 -31.81 8.58 -20.67
N ALA A 35 -31.26 9.39 -19.75
CA ALA A 35 -30.31 8.90 -18.74
C ALA A 35 -30.93 7.82 -17.83
N ALA A 36 -32.17 8.02 -17.36
CA ALA A 36 -32.86 7.06 -16.50
C ALA A 36 -33.17 5.73 -17.20
N LEU A 37 -33.53 5.77 -18.49
CA LEU A 37 -33.77 4.56 -19.29
C LEU A 37 -32.48 3.79 -19.59
N VAL A 38 -31.36 4.47 -19.88
CA VAL A 38 -30.04 3.84 -20.02
C VAL A 38 -29.58 3.21 -18.70
N TYR A 39 -29.79 3.89 -17.56
CA TYR A 39 -29.58 3.28 -16.24
C TYR A 39 -30.45 2.05 -16.03
N LYS A 40 -31.73 2.10 -16.43
CA LYS A 40 -32.67 0.99 -16.21
C LYS A 40 -32.22 -0.30 -16.88
N VAL A 41 -31.89 -0.26 -18.17
CA VAL A 41 -31.39 -1.44 -18.91
C VAL A 41 -30.05 -1.90 -18.34
N THR A 42 -29.11 -0.98 -18.12
CA THR A 42 -27.76 -1.30 -17.61
C THR A 42 -27.80 -1.91 -16.20
N CYS A 43 -28.69 -1.44 -15.31
CA CYS A 43 -28.79 -1.94 -13.94
C CYS A 43 -29.55 -3.26 -13.83
N ALA A 44 -30.56 -3.49 -14.69
CA ALA A 44 -31.22 -4.79 -14.80
C ALA A 44 -30.24 -5.92 -15.17
N GLN A 45 -29.22 -5.62 -15.97
CA GLN A 45 -28.15 -6.55 -16.37
C GLN A 45 -26.96 -6.61 -15.37
N THR A 46 -27.23 -6.47 -14.06
CA THR A 46 -26.20 -6.43 -12.98
C THR A 46 -25.22 -5.24 -13.06
N GLY A 47 -25.73 -4.06 -13.43
CA GLY A 47 -24.96 -2.80 -13.41
C GLY A 47 -24.02 -2.60 -14.61
N ARG A 48 -24.11 -3.45 -15.63
CA ARG A 48 -23.38 -3.36 -16.90
C ARG A 48 -24.21 -3.94 -18.06
N SER A 49 -23.95 -3.51 -19.29
CA SER A 49 -24.51 -4.09 -20.53
C SER A 49 -23.44 -4.17 -21.61
N ASP A 50 -23.54 -5.13 -22.53
CA ASP A 50 -22.82 -5.04 -23.80
C ASP A 50 -23.31 -3.80 -24.58
N LEU A 51 -22.41 -3.11 -25.29
CA LEU A 51 -22.74 -1.86 -26.00
C LEU A 51 -23.61 -2.09 -27.25
N CYS A 52 -23.41 -3.19 -27.97
CA CYS A 52 -24.29 -3.54 -29.09
C CYS A 52 -25.67 -3.91 -28.54
N GLN A 53 -25.72 -4.80 -27.56
CA GLN A 53 -26.99 -5.18 -26.92
C GLN A 53 -27.74 -3.97 -26.34
N LEU A 54 -27.04 -3.02 -25.69
CA LEU A 54 -27.66 -1.79 -25.17
C LEU A 54 -28.23 -0.90 -26.30
N THR A 55 -27.58 -0.89 -27.46
CA THR A 55 -28.06 -0.15 -28.64
C THR A 55 -29.31 -0.81 -29.23
N ASP A 56 -29.37 -2.14 -29.21
CA ASP A 56 -30.48 -2.93 -29.72
C ASP A 56 -31.69 -2.89 -28.75
N ASP A 57 -31.46 -3.08 -27.44
CA ASP A 57 -32.47 -3.02 -26.36
C ASP A 57 -33.14 -1.62 -26.26
N LEU A 58 -32.43 -0.56 -26.65
CA LEU A 58 -32.92 0.83 -26.67
C LEU A 58 -33.36 1.32 -28.06
N SER A 59 -33.27 0.47 -29.08
CA SER A 59 -33.67 0.83 -30.45
C SER A 59 -35.16 1.20 -30.51
N GLY A 60 -35.47 2.30 -31.20
CA GLY A 60 -36.84 2.85 -31.27
C GLY A 60 -37.31 3.60 -30.01
N GLN A 61 -36.58 3.56 -28.89
CA GLN A 61 -36.89 4.32 -27.67
C GLN A 61 -36.04 5.60 -27.54
N ILE A 62 -34.78 5.56 -27.98
CA ILE A 62 -33.80 6.66 -27.89
C ILE A 62 -33.13 6.84 -29.25
N GLN A 63 -32.85 8.06 -29.69
CA GLN A 63 -32.05 8.29 -30.91
C GLN A 63 -30.58 8.00 -30.65
N ARG A 64 -29.88 7.41 -31.62
CA ARG A 64 -28.47 7.00 -31.47
C ARG A 64 -27.56 8.14 -30.98
N ASN A 65 -27.77 9.35 -31.47
CA ASN A 65 -27.01 10.54 -31.07
C ASN A 65 -27.21 10.91 -29.59
N GLU A 66 -28.43 10.73 -29.07
CA GLU A 66 -28.78 10.99 -27.66
C GLU A 66 -28.16 9.90 -26.76
N LEU A 67 -28.19 8.63 -27.21
CA LEU A 67 -27.52 7.52 -26.53
C LEU A 67 -26.01 7.75 -26.46
N ASP A 68 -25.36 8.10 -27.58
CA ASP A 68 -23.93 8.42 -27.63
C ASP A 68 -23.57 9.64 -26.76
N GLN A 69 -24.45 10.65 -26.67
CA GLN A 69 -24.29 11.81 -25.78
C GLN A 69 -24.35 11.41 -24.29
N ILE A 70 -25.33 10.59 -23.90
CA ILE A 70 -25.47 10.09 -22.52
C ILE A 70 -24.30 9.17 -22.14
N LEU A 71 -23.91 8.25 -23.02
CA LEU A 71 -22.78 7.34 -22.80
C LEU A 71 -21.42 8.07 -22.81
N GLY A 72 -21.32 9.21 -23.47
CA GLY A 72 -20.18 10.12 -23.36
C GLY A 72 -19.99 10.75 -21.97
N ASN A 73 -21.03 10.75 -21.12
CA ASN A 73 -20.95 11.30 -19.77
C ASN A 73 -20.26 10.34 -18.79
N LYS A 74 -18.94 10.52 -18.65
CA LYS A 74 -18.05 9.75 -17.77
C LYS A 74 -18.39 9.80 -16.27
N GLN A 75 -19.36 10.61 -15.84
CA GLN A 75 -19.90 10.57 -14.47
C GLN A 75 -21.01 9.53 -14.29
N LEU A 76 -21.79 9.28 -15.36
CA LEU A 76 -22.92 8.35 -15.36
C LEU A 76 -22.51 6.95 -15.86
N PHE A 77 -21.61 6.87 -16.84
CA PHE A 77 -21.21 5.61 -17.47
C PHE A 77 -19.71 5.50 -17.72
N VAL A 78 -19.23 4.27 -17.85
CA VAL A 78 -17.88 3.91 -18.33
C VAL A 78 -18.04 2.91 -19.47
N ILE A 79 -17.32 3.14 -20.58
CA ILE A 79 -17.17 2.17 -21.66
C ILE A 79 -15.77 1.57 -21.56
N CYS A 80 -15.69 0.25 -21.45
CA CYS A 80 -14.43 -0.50 -21.39
C CYS A 80 -14.50 -1.77 -22.25
N SER A 81 -13.37 -2.44 -22.46
CA SER A 81 -13.35 -3.77 -23.08
C SER A 81 -13.29 -4.82 -21.99
N LEU A 82 -14.31 -5.69 -21.89
CA LEU A 82 -14.33 -6.85 -20.99
C LEU A 82 -14.56 -8.11 -21.82
N ASP A 83 -13.76 -9.15 -21.57
CA ASP A 83 -13.81 -10.44 -22.29
C ASP A 83 -13.85 -10.28 -23.83
N GLY A 84 -13.19 -9.23 -24.36
CA GLY A 84 -13.13 -8.88 -25.79
C GLY A 84 -14.25 -7.98 -26.31
N LYS A 85 -15.28 -7.65 -25.50
CA LYS A 85 -16.46 -6.89 -25.90
C LYS A 85 -16.51 -5.49 -25.29
N LYS A 86 -17.01 -4.49 -26.04
CA LYS A 86 -17.30 -3.16 -25.51
C LYS A 86 -18.47 -3.25 -24.53
N THR A 87 -18.20 -3.03 -23.25
CA THR A 87 -19.18 -3.08 -22.16
C THR A 87 -19.39 -1.69 -21.58
N VAL A 88 -20.65 -1.29 -21.45
CA VAL A 88 -21.11 -0.10 -20.70
C VAL A 88 -21.32 -0.49 -19.24
N ILE A 89 -20.82 0.31 -18.31
CA ILE A 89 -20.92 0.09 -16.86
C ILE A 89 -21.49 1.34 -16.20
N ALA A 90 -22.52 1.16 -15.37
CA ALA A 90 -23.21 2.26 -14.69
C ALA A 90 -22.43 2.77 -13.46
N LYS A 91 -22.32 4.09 -13.35
CA LYS A 91 -21.71 4.81 -12.22
C LYS A 91 -22.75 5.59 -11.44
N THR A 92 -22.45 5.98 -10.20
CA THR A 92 -23.21 7.01 -9.49
C THR A 92 -22.34 7.70 -8.44
N GLN A 93 -22.68 8.94 -8.11
CA GLN A 93 -22.06 9.68 -7.01
C GLN A 93 -22.80 9.48 -5.66
N LEU A 94 -24.03 8.94 -5.66
CA LEU A 94 -24.77 8.66 -4.42
C LEU A 94 -24.06 7.61 -3.55
N ARG A 95 -23.96 7.88 -2.26
CA ARG A 95 -23.48 6.96 -1.22
C ARG A 95 -24.55 6.79 -0.13
N LEU A 96 -24.36 5.84 0.77
CA LEU A 96 -25.18 5.80 1.99
C LEU A 96 -24.77 6.89 2.97
N CYS A 97 -25.77 7.56 3.55
CA CYS A 97 -25.54 8.52 4.64
C CYS A 97 -25.08 7.78 5.90
N ARG A 98 -24.06 8.34 6.56
CA ARG A 98 -23.41 7.81 7.76
C ARG A 98 -23.74 8.60 9.03
N ALA A 99 -24.26 9.81 8.87
CA ALA A 99 -24.66 10.66 10.00
C ALA A 99 -25.90 10.08 10.69
N ARG A 100 -25.87 10.06 12.02
CA ARG A 100 -26.93 9.51 12.86
C ARG A 100 -28.19 10.37 12.86
N ASP A 101 -28.00 11.67 13.06
CA ASP A 101 -29.06 12.65 13.26
C ASP A 101 -28.95 13.72 12.14
N CYS A 102 -29.17 13.30 10.89
CA CYS A 102 -28.91 14.10 9.69
C CYS A 102 -30.08 15.04 9.34
N THR A 103 -29.84 16.35 9.34
CA THR A 103 -30.83 17.39 9.00
C THR A 103 -30.83 17.81 7.52
N GLY A 104 -30.06 17.12 6.66
CA GLY A 104 -30.01 17.35 5.21
C GLY A 104 -28.63 17.04 4.63
N CYS A 105 -28.57 16.17 3.61
CA CYS A 105 -27.33 15.83 2.90
C CYS A 105 -27.61 15.27 1.50
N SER A 106 -26.57 15.16 0.65
CA SER A 106 -26.68 14.60 -0.71
C SER A 106 -26.56 13.07 -0.79
N ASN A 107 -26.83 12.35 0.31
CA ASN A 107 -26.65 10.89 0.41
C ASN A 107 -27.94 10.17 0.81
N ILE A 108 -28.09 8.92 0.36
CA ILE A 108 -29.27 8.11 0.61
C ILE A 108 -29.37 7.76 2.10
N HIS A 109 -30.52 8.07 2.70
CA HIS A 109 -30.87 7.69 4.07
C HIS A 109 -31.47 6.27 4.04
N LEU A 110 -30.62 5.23 4.14
CA LEU A 110 -31.04 3.83 4.14
C LEU A 110 -30.09 2.93 4.94
N CYS A 111 -30.62 1.92 5.63
CA CYS A 111 -29.84 0.94 6.37
C CYS A 111 -29.05 0.01 5.43
N LYS A 112 -27.72 -0.04 5.60
CA LYS A 112 -26.81 -0.96 4.88
C LYS A 112 -27.28 -2.43 4.91
N LEU A 113 -27.81 -2.92 6.04
CA LEU A 113 -28.24 -4.32 6.18
C LEU A 113 -29.60 -4.62 5.53
N TYR A 114 -30.42 -3.60 5.26
CA TYR A 114 -31.66 -3.72 4.48
C TYR A 114 -31.40 -3.59 2.96
N LEU A 115 -30.32 -2.88 2.60
CA LEU A 115 -29.83 -2.80 1.22
C LEU A 115 -29.18 -4.12 0.78
N LEU A 116 -28.22 -4.64 1.56
CA LEU A 116 -27.43 -5.84 1.23
C LEU A 116 -28.08 -7.18 1.63
N GLY A 117 -29.19 -7.13 2.36
CA GLY A 117 -29.89 -8.29 2.89
C GLY A 117 -31.39 -8.22 2.65
N GLU A 118 -32.03 -9.39 2.58
CA GLU A 118 -33.50 -9.50 2.50
C GLU A 118 -34.17 -8.97 3.77
N ASP A 119 -33.50 -9.11 4.91
CA ASP A 119 -34.04 -8.80 6.23
C ASP A 119 -32.94 -8.20 7.12
N CYS A 120 -33.21 -7.05 7.74
CA CYS A 120 -32.25 -6.39 8.63
C CYS A 120 -32.39 -6.93 10.07
N PRO A 121 -31.35 -7.55 10.66
CA PRO A 121 -31.45 -8.18 11.99
C PRO A 121 -31.83 -7.23 13.13
N HIS A 122 -31.61 -5.93 12.97
CA HIS A 122 -31.91 -4.92 13.99
C HIS A 122 -33.37 -4.45 14.01
N ASN A 123 -34.22 -4.94 13.09
CA ASN A 123 -35.63 -4.59 12.99
C ASN A 123 -36.57 -5.78 13.30
N ARG A 124 -36.05 -6.82 13.97
CA ARG A 124 -36.80 -8.01 14.39
C ARG A 124 -37.19 -7.91 15.87
N GLY A 125 -38.47 -8.13 16.17
CA GLY A 125 -39.01 -8.07 17.54
C GLY A 125 -39.23 -6.64 18.06
N ARG A 126 -39.00 -6.40 19.36
CA ARG A 126 -39.21 -5.07 20.01
C ARG A 126 -38.10 -4.04 19.74
N ARG A 127 -37.22 -4.27 18.76
CA ARG A 127 -36.16 -3.33 18.37
C ARG A 127 -36.45 -2.82 16.96
N VAL A 128 -36.50 -1.50 16.82
CA VAL A 128 -36.59 -0.81 15.53
C VAL A 128 -35.17 -0.48 15.06
N CYS A 129 -34.91 -0.58 13.75
CA CYS A 129 -33.63 -0.18 13.20
C CYS A 129 -33.40 1.33 13.38
N ARG A 130 -32.16 1.73 13.70
CA ARG A 130 -31.77 3.15 13.86
C ARG A 130 -31.53 3.88 12.53
N PHE A 131 -31.59 3.18 11.41
CA PHE A 131 -31.45 3.72 10.07
C PHE A 131 -32.73 3.41 9.28
N SER A 132 -33.17 4.34 8.43
CA SER A 132 -34.37 4.15 7.61
C SER A 132 -34.33 2.86 6.79
N HIS A 133 -35.47 2.19 6.67
CA HIS A 133 -35.69 1.12 5.68
C HIS A 133 -36.54 1.62 4.50
N ASP A 134 -36.98 2.88 4.53
CA ASP A 134 -37.76 3.49 3.47
C ASP A 134 -36.84 4.09 2.40
N LEU A 135 -36.63 3.31 1.33
CA LEU A 135 -35.93 3.74 0.13
C LEU A 135 -36.67 4.87 -0.62
N TYR A 136 -37.99 5.00 -0.43
CA TYR A 136 -38.84 5.92 -1.17
C TYR A 136 -39.39 7.07 -0.29
N SER A 137 -38.68 7.39 0.79
CA SER A 137 -38.89 8.62 1.57
C SER A 137 -38.62 9.86 0.70
N ASP A 138 -39.27 10.99 1.01
CA ASP A 138 -39.20 12.20 0.17
C ASP A 138 -37.76 12.67 -0.13
N HIS A 139 -36.90 12.62 0.90
CA HIS A 139 -35.46 12.89 0.79
C HIS A 139 -34.77 11.95 -0.21
N ASN A 140 -35.00 10.63 -0.11
CA ASN A 140 -34.40 9.66 -1.02
C ASN A 140 -34.97 9.82 -2.44
N ASN A 141 -36.28 10.06 -2.60
CA ASN A 141 -36.91 10.32 -3.90
C ASN A 141 -36.35 11.56 -4.59
N GLN A 142 -36.06 12.63 -3.84
CA GLN A 142 -35.43 13.83 -4.39
C GLN A 142 -34.03 13.52 -4.93
N LEU A 143 -33.20 12.80 -4.16
CA LEU A 143 -31.86 12.39 -4.58
C LEU A 143 -31.89 11.41 -5.76
N LEU A 144 -32.79 10.43 -5.76
CA LEU A 144 -32.94 9.47 -6.87
C LEU A 144 -33.29 10.19 -8.18
N ARG A 145 -34.18 11.18 -8.16
CA ARG A 145 -34.50 12.01 -9.34
C ARG A 145 -33.32 12.89 -9.78
N GLN A 146 -32.59 13.48 -8.84
CA GLN A 146 -31.41 14.31 -9.13
C GLN A 146 -30.26 13.52 -9.79
N HIS A 147 -30.17 12.21 -9.54
CA HIS A 147 -29.16 11.32 -10.14
C HIS A 147 -29.70 10.41 -11.26
N TYR A 148 -30.94 10.61 -11.71
CA TYR A 148 -31.61 9.87 -12.78
C TYR A 148 -31.84 8.38 -12.48
N LEU A 149 -32.01 8.03 -11.21
CA LEU A 149 -32.15 6.65 -10.70
C LEU A 149 -33.56 6.29 -10.24
N GLN A 150 -34.55 7.18 -10.43
CA GLN A 150 -35.90 7.00 -9.88
C GLN A 150 -36.66 5.79 -10.46
N GLU A 151 -36.28 5.30 -11.64
CA GLU A 151 -36.86 4.09 -12.25
C GLU A 151 -36.26 2.78 -11.70
N LEU A 152 -35.22 2.85 -10.84
CA LEU A 152 -34.54 1.66 -10.34
C LEU A 152 -35.29 1.00 -9.18
N LYS A 153 -35.42 -0.32 -9.26
CA LYS A 153 -35.85 -1.17 -8.14
C LYS A 153 -34.74 -1.24 -7.09
N ARG A 154 -35.10 -1.63 -5.85
CA ARG A 154 -34.15 -1.81 -4.73
C ARG A 154 -32.95 -2.68 -5.12
N GLU A 155 -33.16 -3.75 -5.89
CA GLU A 155 -32.13 -4.74 -6.24
C GLU A 155 -31.17 -4.21 -7.32
N GLU A 156 -31.72 -3.49 -8.29
CA GLU A 156 -30.98 -2.77 -9.35
C GLU A 156 -30.13 -1.66 -8.73
N LEU A 157 -30.74 -0.83 -7.88
CA LEU A 157 -30.07 0.23 -7.12
C LEU A 157 -29.03 -0.32 -6.14
N CYS A 158 -29.29 -1.43 -5.47
CA CYS A 158 -28.31 -2.08 -4.61
C CYS A 158 -27.08 -2.52 -5.41
N THR A 159 -27.27 -3.07 -6.61
CA THR A 159 -26.16 -3.46 -7.48
C THR A 159 -25.35 -2.25 -7.92
N LEU A 160 -26.02 -1.17 -8.35
CA LEU A 160 -25.40 0.09 -8.72
C LEU A 160 -24.64 0.74 -7.55
N LEU A 161 -25.20 0.72 -6.34
CA LEU A 161 -24.54 1.23 -5.13
C LEU A 161 -23.35 0.35 -4.75
N MET A 162 -23.45 -0.98 -4.75
CA MET A 162 -22.34 -1.87 -4.42
C MET A 162 -21.11 -1.67 -5.32
N GLN A 163 -21.30 -1.33 -6.60
CA GLN A 163 -20.18 -1.08 -7.52
C GLN A 163 -19.62 0.35 -7.51
N ASN A 164 -20.21 1.27 -6.72
CA ASN A 164 -19.79 2.68 -6.63
C ASN A 164 -19.45 3.14 -5.21
N ASP A 165 -20.18 2.67 -4.20
CA ASP A 165 -19.91 2.86 -2.78
C ASP A 165 -18.98 1.74 -2.28
N TYR A 166 -17.68 2.04 -2.36
CA TYR A 166 -16.59 1.16 -1.91
C TYR A 166 -16.75 0.65 -0.46
N THR A 167 -17.62 1.27 0.35
CA THR A 167 -17.81 0.94 1.77
C THR A 167 -18.87 -0.13 2.01
N LEU A 168 -19.64 -0.50 0.99
CA LEU A 168 -20.62 -1.58 1.09
C LEU A 168 -19.94 -2.95 1.17
N LEU A 169 -19.12 -3.27 0.16
CA LEU A 169 -18.44 -4.56 0.02
C LEU A 169 -17.05 -4.60 0.69
N PRO A 170 -16.51 -5.79 1.01
CA PRO A 170 -15.13 -5.94 1.44
C PRO A 170 -14.13 -5.72 0.28
N PRO A 171 -12.94 -5.15 0.52
CA PRO A 171 -11.91 -4.99 -0.50
C PRO A 171 -11.33 -6.36 -0.90
N VAL A 172 -10.86 -6.50 -2.15
CA VAL A 172 -10.09 -7.69 -2.58
C VAL A 172 -8.73 -7.68 -1.89
N CYS A 173 -8.32 -8.82 -1.33
CA CYS A 173 -7.08 -8.89 -0.56
C CYS A 173 -5.84 -8.87 -1.46
N PHE A 174 -5.12 -7.76 -1.44
CA PHE A 174 -3.90 -7.52 -2.22
C PHE A 174 -2.73 -8.43 -1.82
N THR A 175 -2.54 -8.70 -0.53
CA THR A 175 -1.46 -9.56 -0.02
C THR A 175 -1.73 -11.05 -0.27
N TYR A 176 -3.00 -11.46 -0.26
CA TYR A 176 -3.43 -12.79 -0.73
C TYR A 176 -3.12 -12.99 -2.22
N ASN A 177 -3.37 -11.96 -3.05
CA ASN A 177 -3.05 -11.98 -4.48
C ASN A 177 -1.55 -11.88 -4.80
N ARG A 178 -0.66 -12.05 -3.80
CA ARG A 178 0.80 -12.04 -3.94
C ARG A 178 1.42 -13.25 -3.23
N GLY A 179 2.60 -13.66 -3.71
CA GLY A 179 3.30 -14.85 -3.21
C GLY A 179 2.70 -16.17 -3.69
N ALA A 180 3.20 -17.27 -3.14
CA ALA A 180 2.79 -18.64 -3.44
C ALA A 180 2.06 -19.28 -2.26
N GLY A 181 1.35 -20.39 -2.51
CA GLY A 181 0.57 -21.12 -1.50
C GLY A 181 -0.77 -20.48 -1.15
N GLU A 182 -1.65 -21.28 -0.53
CA GLU A 182 -3.08 -21.02 -0.25
C GLU A 182 -3.41 -19.56 0.10
N PHE A 183 -2.82 -19.02 1.16
CA PHE A 183 -3.09 -17.64 1.62
C PHE A 183 -2.15 -16.57 1.04
N GLY A 184 -1.17 -16.96 0.24
CA GLY A 184 -0.16 -16.05 -0.32
C GLY A 184 0.64 -15.35 0.77
N PHE A 185 0.83 -14.03 0.63
CA PHE A 185 1.44 -13.19 1.66
C PHE A 185 0.43 -12.57 2.64
N CYS A 186 -0.82 -13.06 2.71
CA CYS A 186 -1.76 -12.60 3.73
C CYS A 186 -1.37 -13.11 5.13
N PRO A 187 -1.06 -12.22 6.11
CA PRO A 187 -0.74 -12.65 7.47
C PRO A 187 -1.97 -13.22 8.20
N ASP A 188 -3.15 -12.66 7.91
CA ASP A 188 -4.42 -12.94 8.60
C ASP A 188 -5.04 -14.30 8.19
N LYS A 189 -4.60 -14.88 7.06
CA LYS A 189 -5.09 -16.16 6.50
C LYS A 189 -6.62 -16.24 6.48
N ASP A 190 -7.23 -17.32 6.98
CA ASP A 190 -8.70 -17.47 7.04
C ASP A 190 -9.40 -16.44 7.95
N THR A 191 -8.67 -15.74 8.83
CA THR A 191 -9.23 -14.66 9.67
C THR A 191 -9.22 -13.28 8.99
N CYS A 192 -8.71 -13.18 7.76
CA CYS A 192 -8.67 -11.92 7.01
C CYS A 192 -10.07 -11.33 6.81
N ARG A 193 -10.23 -10.03 7.08
CA ARG A 193 -11.50 -9.31 6.86
C ARG A 193 -11.65 -8.75 5.43
N ARG A 194 -10.80 -9.20 4.50
CA ARG A 194 -10.71 -8.79 3.09
C ARG A 194 -10.96 -10.01 2.19
N LEU A 195 -11.54 -9.81 1.00
CA LEU A 195 -11.99 -10.91 0.15
C LEU A 195 -10.80 -11.65 -0.49
N HIS A 196 -10.60 -12.92 -0.14
CA HIS A 196 -9.60 -13.81 -0.76
C HIS A 196 -10.11 -14.41 -2.08
N ILE A 197 -10.29 -13.57 -3.11
CA ILE A 197 -10.58 -14.00 -4.49
C ILE A 197 -9.45 -13.54 -5.41
N CYS A 198 -9.16 -14.34 -6.44
CA CYS A 198 -8.14 -14.07 -7.46
C CYS A 198 -8.46 -12.80 -8.27
N GLU A 199 -7.65 -11.75 -8.15
CA GLU A 199 -7.83 -10.49 -8.87
C GLU A 199 -7.74 -10.69 -10.39
N LYS A 200 -6.88 -11.59 -10.87
CA LYS A 200 -6.78 -11.92 -12.31
C LYS A 200 -8.08 -12.51 -12.86
N TYR A 201 -8.78 -13.33 -12.09
CA TYR A 201 -10.06 -13.93 -12.49
C TYR A 201 -11.18 -12.90 -12.51
N LEU A 202 -11.21 -12.00 -11.51
CA LEU A 202 -12.07 -10.82 -11.54
C LEU A 202 -11.79 -10.01 -12.81
N ARG A 203 -10.54 -9.67 -13.12
CA ARG A 203 -10.15 -8.96 -14.35
C ARG A 203 -10.29 -9.77 -15.66
N GLY A 204 -10.69 -11.04 -15.62
CA GLY A 204 -10.81 -11.90 -16.80
C GLY A 204 -9.48 -12.36 -17.43
N THR A 205 -8.35 -12.05 -16.81
CA THR A 205 -6.99 -12.38 -17.31
C THR A 205 -6.40 -13.65 -16.69
N CYS A 206 -7.21 -14.43 -15.96
CA CYS A 206 -6.78 -15.71 -15.41
C CYS A 206 -7.14 -16.89 -16.32
N HIS A 207 -6.12 -17.61 -16.78
CA HIS A 207 -6.27 -18.90 -17.45
C HIS A 207 -6.77 -19.95 -16.43
N ARG A 208 -7.75 -20.78 -16.82
CA ARG A 208 -8.28 -21.86 -15.97
C ARG A 208 -7.38 -23.09 -16.09
N GLY A 209 -6.63 -23.39 -15.04
CA GLY A 209 -5.73 -24.54 -14.95
C GLY A 209 -4.68 -24.29 -13.87
N ASP A 210 -3.85 -23.27 -14.09
CA ASP A 210 -2.62 -23.00 -13.32
C ASP A 210 -2.80 -21.88 -12.28
N CYS A 211 -3.89 -21.90 -11.49
CA CYS A 211 -4.17 -20.84 -10.53
C CYS A 211 -4.42 -21.35 -9.11
N ASP A 212 -3.45 -21.12 -8.22
CA ASP A 212 -3.50 -21.43 -6.77
C ASP A 212 -4.42 -20.48 -5.97
N ARG A 213 -5.43 -19.87 -6.61
CA ARG A 213 -6.27 -18.80 -6.02
C ARG A 213 -7.74 -19.07 -6.26
N SER A 214 -8.52 -18.91 -5.19
CA SER A 214 -9.97 -19.03 -5.19
C SER A 214 -10.63 -18.21 -6.33
N HIS A 215 -11.50 -18.90 -7.06
CA HIS A 215 -12.39 -18.36 -8.08
C HIS A 215 -13.87 -18.45 -7.66
N ASP A 216 -14.16 -18.92 -6.44
CA ASP A 216 -15.52 -19.18 -5.98
C ASP A 216 -15.88 -18.32 -4.76
N PHE A 217 -16.90 -17.48 -4.91
CA PHE A 217 -17.42 -16.64 -3.82
C PHE A 217 -18.19 -17.44 -2.75
N PHE A 218 -18.54 -18.70 -3.03
CA PHE A 218 -19.19 -19.60 -2.05
C PHE A 218 -18.21 -20.37 -1.15
N GLU A 219 -16.90 -20.36 -1.45
CA GLU A 219 -15.87 -20.97 -0.59
C GLU A 219 -15.92 -20.44 0.86
N PRO A 220 -15.45 -21.22 1.85
CA PRO A 220 -15.66 -20.91 3.27
C PRO A 220 -15.17 -19.53 3.69
N HIS A 221 -14.03 -19.07 3.15
CA HIS A 221 -13.49 -17.76 3.48
C HIS A 221 -14.21 -16.60 2.76
N PRO A 222 -14.28 -16.55 1.40
CA PRO A 222 -15.03 -15.52 0.70
C PRO A 222 -16.46 -15.32 1.21
N ASN A 223 -17.20 -16.42 1.38
CA ASN A 223 -18.60 -16.42 1.80
C ASN A 223 -18.76 -15.86 3.22
N ARG A 224 -17.91 -16.28 4.17
CA ARG A 224 -17.88 -15.76 5.56
C ARG A 224 -17.62 -14.25 5.59
N THR A 225 -16.65 -13.77 4.83
CA THR A 225 -16.25 -12.34 4.76
C THR A 225 -17.33 -11.46 4.10
N LEU A 226 -18.12 -12.01 3.19
CA LEU A 226 -19.28 -11.33 2.58
C LEU A 226 -20.48 -11.29 3.54
N GLN A 227 -20.80 -12.41 4.18
CA GLN A 227 -21.87 -12.47 5.19
C GLN A 227 -21.58 -11.54 6.37
N SER A 228 -20.31 -11.42 6.83
CA SER A 228 -19.94 -10.48 7.89
C SER A 228 -20.12 -9.01 7.51
N ARG A 229 -20.16 -8.69 6.21
CA ARG A 229 -20.48 -7.35 5.68
C ARG A 229 -21.98 -7.13 5.45
N GLY A 230 -22.81 -8.15 5.68
CA GLY A 230 -24.27 -8.12 5.55
C GLY A 230 -24.81 -8.56 4.19
N VAL A 231 -23.99 -9.14 3.31
CA VAL A 231 -24.42 -9.61 1.97
C VAL A 231 -25.20 -10.92 2.09
N SER A 232 -26.40 -10.98 1.53
CA SER A 232 -27.22 -12.21 1.50
C SER A 232 -26.68 -13.25 0.52
N SER A 233 -26.95 -14.54 0.82
CA SER A 233 -26.52 -15.66 -0.05
C SER A 233 -27.10 -15.58 -1.46
N GLY A 234 -28.32 -15.04 -1.64
CA GLY A 234 -28.94 -14.84 -2.95
C GLY A 234 -28.20 -13.82 -3.84
N MET A 235 -27.46 -12.87 -3.23
CA MET A 235 -26.68 -11.87 -3.95
C MET A 235 -25.28 -12.36 -4.33
N VAL A 236 -24.78 -13.46 -3.76
CA VAL A 236 -23.41 -13.95 -4.03
C VAL A 236 -23.18 -14.25 -5.52
N GLY A 237 -24.22 -14.71 -6.23
CA GLY A 237 -24.16 -14.99 -7.67
C GLY A 237 -23.92 -13.76 -8.56
N SER A 238 -24.27 -12.54 -8.13
CA SER A 238 -24.01 -11.32 -8.92
C SER A 238 -22.64 -10.70 -8.63
N LEU A 239 -21.96 -11.10 -7.56
CA LEU A 239 -20.73 -10.46 -7.10
C LEU A 239 -19.59 -10.50 -8.14
N LEU A 240 -19.50 -11.54 -8.97
CA LEU A 240 -18.51 -11.56 -10.05
C LEU A 240 -18.67 -10.37 -11.02
N SER A 241 -19.91 -10.03 -11.41
CA SER A 241 -20.20 -8.81 -12.18
C SER A 241 -19.89 -7.57 -11.36
N VAL A 242 -20.29 -7.51 -10.09
CA VAL A 242 -20.09 -6.33 -9.24
C VAL A 242 -18.61 -6.00 -9.04
N TYR A 243 -17.76 -6.97 -8.70
CA TYR A 243 -16.32 -6.74 -8.55
C TYR A 243 -15.63 -6.46 -9.90
N ARG A 244 -16.11 -7.03 -11.01
CA ARG A 244 -15.68 -6.63 -12.36
C ARG A 244 -15.99 -5.16 -12.63
N ASN A 245 -17.19 -4.72 -12.27
CA ASN A 245 -17.62 -3.33 -12.43
C ASN A 245 -16.81 -2.40 -11.52
N ILE A 246 -16.56 -2.77 -10.25
CA ILE A 246 -15.67 -2.03 -9.34
C ILE A 246 -14.27 -1.88 -9.95
N LEU A 247 -13.66 -2.96 -10.45
CA LEU A 247 -12.32 -2.89 -11.03
C LEU A 247 -12.28 -2.07 -12.32
N ALA A 248 -13.28 -2.15 -13.20
CA ALA A 248 -13.34 -1.35 -14.42
C ALA A 248 -13.65 0.14 -14.15
N ILE A 249 -14.50 0.45 -13.15
CA ILE A 249 -14.72 1.81 -12.65
C ILE A 249 -13.44 2.34 -12.00
N TRP A 250 -12.71 1.50 -11.27
CA TRP A 250 -11.42 1.86 -10.68
C TRP A 250 -10.35 2.08 -11.75
N ASP A 251 -10.24 1.23 -12.78
CA ASP A 251 -9.28 1.36 -13.89
C ASP A 251 -9.53 2.62 -14.74
N SER A 252 -10.78 3.06 -14.85
CA SER A 252 -11.20 4.22 -15.66
C SER A 252 -11.23 5.55 -14.89
N ASN A 253 -11.45 5.51 -13.57
CA ASN A 253 -11.21 6.65 -12.67
C ASN A 253 -9.71 6.78 -12.33
N SER A 254 -8.98 5.66 -12.34
CA SER A 254 -7.54 5.66 -12.24
C SER A 254 -6.92 6.37 -13.43
N PRO A 255 -5.73 6.95 -13.23
CA PRO A 255 -4.76 7.07 -14.30
C PRO A 255 -4.60 5.73 -15.02
N GLY A 256 -5.10 5.64 -16.26
CA GLY A 256 -4.34 4.92 -17.30
C GLY A 256 -2.90 5.42 -17.28
N THR A 257 -1.93 4.63 -17.73
CA THR A 257 -0.49 4.74 -17.41
C THR A 257 0.21 6.08 -17.72
N HIS A 258 -0.50 7.06 -18.31
CA HIS A 258 -0.14 8.47 -18.33
C HIS A 258 -1.29 9.41 -17.89
N SER A 259 -1.59 9.51 -16.59
CA SER A 259 -2.01 10.82 -16.03
C SER A 259 -0.82 11.53 -15.41
N ARG A 260 -0.81 12.86 -15.50
CA ARG A 260 0.13 13.70 -14.74
C ARG A 260 -0.60 14.23 -13.50
N GLY A 261 0.02 14.08 -12.34
CA GLY A 261 -0.27 14.92 -11.19
C GLY A 261 -1.44 14.51 -10.29
N THR A 262 -1.31 13.36 -9.60
CA THR A 262 -2.06 13.07 -8.36
C THR A 262 -1.28 13.41 -7.08
N GLU A 263 0.01 13.71 -7.21
CA GLU A 263 0.93 14.09 -6.11
C GLU A 263 1.77 15.30 -6.56
N ILE A 264 2.14 16.17 -5.61
CA ILE A 264 3.05 17.30 -5.85
C ILE A 264 4.50 16.81 -5.83
N CYS A 265 5.27 17.23 -6.83
CA CYS A 265 6.65 16.83 -7.02
C CYS A 265 7.55 17.42 -5.92
N LEU A 266 7.96 16.59 -4.95
CA LEU A 266 8.94 16.94 -3.91
C LEU A 266 10.21 17.59 -4.48
N PHE A 267 10.71 17.10 -5.62
CA PHE A 267 11.86 17.67 -6.30
C PHE A 267 11.59 19.07 -6.84
N HIS A 268 10.37 19.36 -7.34
CA HIS A 268 10.01 20.71 -7.78
C HIS A 268 9.90 21.68 -6.60
N ILE A 269 9.33 21.25 -5.46
CA ILE A 269 9.27 22.06 -4.23
C ILE A 269 10.68 22.50 -3.79
N LYS A 270 11.70 21.65 -3.99
CA LYS A 270 13.13 21.93 -3.74
C LYS A 270 13.88 22.61 -4.90
N ASN A 271 13.22 22.93 -6.03
CA ASN A 271 13.82 23.45 -7.27
C ASN A 271 14.80 22.48 -7.99
N TYR A 272 14.67 21.17 -7.80
CA TYR A 272 15.52 20.11 -8.37
C TYR A 272 14.83 19.23 -9.44
N CYS A 273 13.66 19.61 -9.95
CA CYS A 273 12.94 18.78 -10.93
C CYS A 273 13.30 19.08 -12.40
N LYS A 274 14.33 18.38 -12.90
CA LYS A 274 14.79 18.45 -14.31
C LYS A 274 13.73 18.12 -15.37
N GLN A 275 12.67 17.39 -14.98
CA GLN A 275 11.65 16.94 -15.94
C GLN A 275 10.82 18.12 -16.47
N GLY A 276 10.74 19.25 -15.75
CA GLY A 276 9.98 20.42 -16.16
C GLY A 276 8.54 20.05 -16.54
N ASN A 277 8.06 20.56 -17.67
CA ASN A 277 6.72 20.27 -18.21
C ASN A 277 6.52 18.82 -18.68
N ARG A 278 7.53 17.94 -18.55
CA ARG A 278 7.44 16.49 -18.78
C ARG A 278 7.26 15.70 -17.48
N CYS A 279 7.23 16.34 -16.30
CA CYS A 279 7.05 15.61 -15.04
C CYS A 279 5.68 14.94 -14.92
N GLY A 280 5.66 13.73 -14.35
CA GLY A 280 4.45 12.99 -14.01
C GLY A 280 3.75 13.47 -12.73
N LYS A 281 4.36 14.38 -11.97
CA LYS A 281 3.85 14.94 -10.70
C LYS A 281 3.59 16.44 -10.84
N VAL A 282 2.70 16.99 -10.02
CA VAL A 282 2.31 18.41 -10.10
C VAL A 282 3.49 19.29 -9.68
N HIS A 283 3.74 20.35 -10.45
CA HIS A 283 4.68 21.39 -10.09
C HIS A 283 3.95 22.50 -9.34
N PHE A 284 4.11 22.53 -8.02
CA PHE A 284 3.55 23.57 -7.16
C PHE A 284 4.53 23.94 -6.02
N HIS A 285 4.42 25.17 -5.52
CA HIS A 285 5.41 25.75 -4.62
C HIS A 285 5.19 25.39 -3.13
N LEU A 286 3.96 25.02 -2.77
CA LEU A 286 3.52 24.54 -1.45
C LEU A 286 3.37 23.00 -1.44
N PRO A 287 3.38 22.35 -0.26
CA PRO A 287 3.16 20.90 -0.14
C PRO A 287 1.70 20.45 -0.32
N TYR A 288 0.78 21.38 -0.55
CA TYR A 288 -0.64 21.16 -0.83
C TYR A 288 -1.13 22.08 -1.96
N ARG A 289 -2.11 21.62 -2.73
CA ARG A 289 -2.78 22.38 -3.78
C ARG A 289 -4.25 21.98 -3.85
N TRP A 290 -5.14 22.96 -3.76
CA TRP A 290 -6.58 22.81 -3.85
C TRP A 290 -7.08 23.15 -5.25
N GLU A 291 -7.89 22.27 -5.83
CA GLU A 291 -8.44 22.40 -7.17
C GLU A 291 -9.93 22.05 -7.21
N PHE A 292 -10.67 22.68 -8.10
CA PHE A 292 -12.04 22.32 -8.46
C PHE A 292 -12.10 21.87 -9.92
N LYS A 293 -13.10 21.08 -10.27
CA LYS A 293 -13.24 20.45 -11.59
C LYS A 293 -14.22 21.21 -12.48
N ASP A 294 -13.70 22.06 -13.35
CA ASP A 294 -14.52 22.70 -14.38
C ASP A 294 -14.77 21.76 -15.58
N GLY A 295 -15.52 22.25 -16.58
CA GLY A 295 -15.85 21.48 -17.79
C GLY A 295 -14.68 21.18 -18.72
N GLN A 296 -13.49 21.76 -18.48
CA GLN A 296 -12.28 21.56 -19.28
C GLN A 296 -11.17 20.80 -18.52
N GLY A 297 -11.18 20.79 -17.19
CA GLY A 297 -10.24 20.01 -16.40
C GLY A 297 -10.26 20.32 -14.89
N TRP A 298 -9.08 20.43 -14.31
CA TRP A 298 -8.88 20.80 -12.91
C TRP A 298 -8.25 22.18 -12.81
N SER A 299 -8.97 23.13 -12.22
CA SER A 299 -8.55 24.51 -12.02
C SER A 299 -8.26 24.81 -10.56
N GLN A 300 -7.25 25.64 -10.30
CA GLN A 300 -6.81 25.95 -8.94
C GLN A 300 -7.83 26.83 -8.20
N LEU A 301 -8.05 26.54 -6.92
CA LEU A 301 -8.81 27.41 -6.01
C LEU A 301 -7.93 28.60 -5.57
N THR A 302 -8.50 29.82 -5.60
CA THR A 302 -7.79 31.06 -5.22
C THR A 302 -7.32 31.02 -3.77
N ASP A 303 -8.20 30.57 -2.88
CA ASP A 303 -8.06 30.73 -1.43
C ASP A 303 -7.25 29.57 -0.81
N ASN A 304 -6.31 29.02 -1.59
CA ASN A 304 -5.61 27.74 -1.38
C ASN A 304 -5.01 27.55 0.02
N GLU A 305 -4.47 28.61 0.64
CA GLU A 305 -3.88 28.55 1.98
C GLU A 305 -4.93 28.59 3.09
N ALA A 306 -6.01 29.37 2.94
CA ALA A 306 -7.11 29.41 3.90
C ALA A 306 -7.91 28.10 3.89
N ILE A 307 -8.20 27.55 2.71
CA ILE A 307 -8.89 26.25 2.55
C ILE A 307 -8.04 25.12 3.16
N GLU A 308 -6.71 25.16 3.02
CA GLU A 308 -5.82 24.22 3.70
C GLU A 308 -5.86 24.39 5.21
N GLN A 309 -5.77 25.62 5.73
CA GLN A 309 -5.80 25.91 7.16
C GLN A 309 -7.11 25.42 7.80
N ASP A 310 -8.25 25.63 7.13
CA ASP A 310 -9.54 25.10 7.55
C ASP A 310 -9.64 23.57 7.44
N TYR A 311 -8.99 22.95 6.46
CA TYR A 311 -8.98 21.49 6.32
C TYR A 311 -8.07 20.78 7.34
N CYS A 312 -7.02 21.44 7.80
CA CYS A 312 -6.14 20.93 8.86
C CYS A 312 -6.86 20.84 10.21
N ASP A 313 -7.87 21.67 10.44
CA ASP A 313 -8.71 21.67 11.64
C ASP A 313 -9.65 20.45 11.64
N PRO A 314 -9.54 19.52 12.61
CA PRO A 314 -10.39 18.34 12.67
C PRO A 314 -11.84 18.65 13.09
N SER A 315 -12.14 19.83 13.64
CA SER A 315 -13.52 20.25 13.95
C SER A 315 -14.29 20.67 12.69
N LYS A 316 -13.61 21.19 11.66
CA LYS A 316 -14.25 21.78 10.48
C LYS A 316 -14.68 20.75 9.44
N SER A 317 -15.92 20.92 9.00
CA SER A 317 -16.53 20.19 7.87
C SER A 317 -16.55 21.01 6.57
N TYR A 318 -16.27 22.33 6.65
CA TYR A 318 -16.30 23.29 5.56
C TYR A 318 -15.14 24.29 5.68
N SER A 319 -14.68 24.84 4.55
CA SER A 319 -13.84 26.05 4.53
C SER A 319 -14.67 27.31 4.78
N GLY A 320 -14.00 28.42 5.12
CA GLY A 320 -14.57 29.76 5.01
C GLY A 320 -14.72 30.24 3.55
N GLY A 321 -15.12 31.50 3.41
CA GLY A 321 -15.33 32.19 2.14
C GLY A 321 -16.76 32.12 1.60
N ASN A 322 -17.06 32.94 0.57
CA ASN A 322 -18.41 33.03 -0.01
C ASN A 322 -18.87 31.76 -0.73
N VAL A 323 -17.95 30.85 -1.06
CA VAL A 323 -18.24 29.61 -1.79
C VAL A 323 -17.45 28.47 -1.14
N PRO A 324 -17.93 27.91 0.00
CA PRO A 324 -17.14 27.02 0.83
C PRO A 324 -16.93 25.64 0.20
N VAL A 325 -15.75 25.05 0.43
CA VAL A 325 -15.47 23.64 0.14
C VAL A 325 -16.02 22.80 1.29
N HIS A 326 -16.87 21.81 1.00
CA HIS A 326 -17.28 20.79 1.96
C HIS A 326 -16.24 19.66 1.95
N PHE A 327 -15.54 19.49 3.07
CA PHE A 327 -14.34 18.65 3.14
C PHE A 327 -14.61 17.15 3.12
N ASP A 328 -15.70 16.70 3.74
CA ASP A 328 -15.97 15.27 3.88
C ASP A 328 -16.67 14.67 2.64
N THR A 329 -17.28 15.51 1.80
CA THR A 329 -17.76 15.14 0.44
C THR A 329 -16.78 15.50 -0.67
N MET A 330 -15.78 16.35 -0.40
CA MET A 330 -14.87 16.94 -1.39
C MET A 330 -15.60 17.65 -2.55
N THR A 331 -16.53 18.55 -2.20
CA THR A 331 -17.33 19.30 -3.19
C THR A 331 -17.47 20.80 -2.86
N ARG A 332 -17.76 21.62 -3.87
CA ARG A 332 -18.06 23.06 -3.77
C ARG A 332 -19.12 23.43 -4.82
N ASN A 333 -20.29 23.94 -4.42
CA ASN A 333 -21.43 24.19 -5.33
C ASN A 333 -21.73 23.01 -6.27
N SER A 334 -21.78 21.78 -5.72
CA SER A 334 -21.93 20.51 -6.45
C SER A 334 -20.82 20.18 -7.48
N VAL A 335 -19.76 20.98 -7.54
CA VAL A 335 -18.54 20.70 -8.33
C VAL A 335 -17.56 19.86 -7.49
N GLU A 336 -16.93 18.88 -8.13
CA GLU A 336 -15.87 18.04 -7.54
C GLU A 336 -14.64 18.88 -7.17
N VAL A 337 -14.10 18.69 -5.97
CA VAL A 337 -12.91 19.36 -5.44
C VAL A 337 -11.86 18.31 -5.08
N ARG A 338 -10.58 18.64 -5.17
CA ARG A 338 -9.49 17.79 -4.66
C ARG A 338 -8.39 18.59 -3.97
N ARG A 339 -7.80 17.98 -2.95
CA ARG A 339 -6.50 18.36 -2.39
C ARG A 339 -5.42 17.44 -2.96
N ILE A 340 -4.55 17.99 -3.79
CA ILE A 340 -3.28 17.35 -4.17
C ILE A 340 -2.29 17.65 -3.07
N SER A 341 -1.47 16.66 -2.67
CA SER A 341 -0.44 16.85 -1.66
C SER A 341 0.91 16.30 -2.11
N THR A 342 1.97 16.61 -1.37
CA THR A 342 3.17 15.78 -1.37
C THR A 342 2.88 14.41 -0.78
N VAL A 343 3.75 13.44 -1.07
CA VAL A 343 3.70 12.11 -0.45
C VAL A 343 3.72 12.20 1.09
N SER A 344 3.15 11.18 1.75
CA SER A 344 3.07 11.12 3.21
C SER A 344 4.45 11.02 3.87
N SER A 345 4.62 11.74 4.97
CA SER A 345 5.86 11.73 5.79
C SER A 345 6.27 10.32 6.24
N VAL A 346 5.34 9.41 6.55
CA VAL A 346 5.69 8.05 7.01
C VAL A 346 6.33 7.19 5.91
N THR A 347 6.13 7.52 4.63
CA THR A 347 6.72 6.77 3.50
C THR A 347 7.98 7.43 2.94
N GLN A 348 8.24 8.70 3.28
CA GLN A 348 9.45 9.45 2.92
C GLN A 348 9.92 10.35 4.09
N PRO A 349 10.20 9.82 5.30
CA PRO A 349 10.41 10.63 6.52
C PRO A 349 11.62 11.58 6.42
N ASN A 350 12.56 11.28 5.53
CA ASN A 350 13.79 12.04 5.35
C ASN A 350 13.61 13.24 4.40
N PHE A 351 12.42 13.43 3.81
CA PHE A 351 12.10 14.55 2.93
C PHE A 351 11.31 15.64 3.65
N ILE A 352 11.94 16.81 3.79
CA ILE A 352 11.24 18.06 4.17
C ILE A 352 10.05 18.33 3.25
N LEU A 353 8.99 18.92 3.81
CA LEU A 353 7.75 19.26 3.11
C LEU A 353 7.00 18.05 2.51
N THR A 354 7.27 16.83 2.99
CA THR A 354 6.28 15.74 2.94
C THR A 354 5.06 16.09 3.80
N THR A 355 3.90 15.53 3.47
CA THR A 355 2.69 15.81 4.23
C THR A 355 2.70 14.99 5.52
N ARG A 356 2.83 15.65 6.68
CA ARG A 356 2.56 15.03 7.98
C ARG A 356 1.04 14.93 8.16
N TRP A 357 0.54 13.74 8.44
CA TRP A 357 -0.89 13.48 8.66
C TRP A 357 -1.10 13.13 10.13
N ALA A 358 -2.05 13.82 10.76
CA ALA A 358 -2.48 13.56 12.12
C ALA A 358 -3.85 12.87 12.11
N TRP A 359 -4.05 11.99 13.08
CA TRP A 359 -5.30 11.27 13.29
C TRP A 359 -5.98 11.79 14.54
N TYR A 360 -7.28 11.98 14.49
CA TYR A 360 -8.11 12.50 15.58
C TYR A 360 -9.34 11.62 15.77
N TRP A 361 -9.83 11.50 17.01
CA TRP A 361 -11.09 10.87 17.35
C TRP A 361 -11.99 11.87 18.10
N GLU A 362 -13.30 11.78 17.86
CA GLU A 362 -14.30 12.65 18.49
C GLU A 362 -14.72 12.09 19.86
N ASP A 363 -14.67 12.92 20.90
CA ASP A 363 -15.11 12.54 22.24
C ASP A 363 -16.64 12.65 22.42
N GLU A 364 -17.13 12.38 23.64
CA GLU A 364 -18.56 12.43 23.96
C GLU A 364 -19.12 13.86 24.15
N PHE A 365 -18.26 14.88 24.03
CA PHE A 365 -18.61 16.30 24.07
C PHE A 365 -18.43 16.99 22.70
N GLY A 366 -17.95 16.26 21.67
CA GLY A 366 -17.69 16.77 20.32
C GLY A 366 -16.27 17.35 20.12
N HIS A 367 -15.35 17.16 21.07
CA HIS A 367 -13.97 17.60 20.91
C HIS A 367 -13.14 16.56 20.15
N TRP A 368 -12.29 17.05 19.25
CA TRP A 368 -11.42 16.22 18.42
C TRP A 368 -10.06 16.03 19.08
N THR A 369 -9.89 14.89 19.77
CA THR A 369 -8.65 14.53 20.46
C THR A 369 -7.71 13.83 19.48
N GLN A 370 -6.45 14.24 19.41
CA GLN A 370 -5.45 13.57 18.55
C GLN A 370 -5.08 12.19 19.13
N TYR A 371 -4.84 11.20 18.27
CA TYR A 371 -4.11 10.00 18.69
C TYR A 371 -2.65 10.36 18.99
N ALA A 372 -2.07 9.77 20.04
CA ALA A 372 -0.72 10.06 20.53
C ALA A 372 0.31 10.15 19.39
N SER A 373 1.27 11.07 19.50
CA SER A 373 2.40 11.16 18.58
C SER A 373 3.68 10.66 19.25
N SER A 374 4.62 10.22 18.43
CA SER A 374 6.00 9.91 18.82
C SER A 374 6.80 11.09 19.38
N GLU A 375 6.24 12.31 19.34
CA GLU A 375 6.79 13.54 19.93
C GLU A 375 6.12 13.91 21.28
N GLY A 376 5.09 13.17 21.73
CA GLY A 376 4.30 13.47 22.93
C GLY A 376 4.67 12.64 24.16
N THR A 377 4.46 13.20 25.35
CA THR A 377 4.86 12.60 26.64
C THR A 377 3.75 11.81 27.37
N ASP A 378 2.58 11.62 26.77
CA ASP A 378 1.40 11.02 27.41
C ASP A 378 0.90 9.78 26.64
N THR A 379 1.11 8.59 27.22
CA THR A 379 1.03 7.29 26.54
C THR A 379 -0.04 6.37 27.14
N SER A 380 -1.31 6.79 27.07
CA SER A 380 -2.46 5.96 27.48
C SER A 380 -2.93 4.95 26.42
N ALA A 381 -2.42 5.02 25.18
CA ALA A 381 -2.85 4.20 24.05
C ALA A 381 -1.67 3.50 23.34
N THR A 382 -1.88 2.26 22.89
CA THR A 382 -0.88 1.42 22.21
C THR A 382 -0.83 1.63 20.69
N ILE A 383 -1.16 2.83 20.21
CA ILE A 383 -1.03 3.19 18.79
C ILE A 383 -0.91 4.71 18.62
N THR A 384 -0.02 5.11 17.72
CA THR A 384 0.26 6.53 17.41
C THR A 384 -0.40 7.00 16.11
N SER A 385 -0.50 8.32 15.93
CA SER A 385 -0.86 8.97 14.67
C SER A 385 0.06 8.50 13.52
N GLU A 386 1.36 8.32 13.77
CA GLU A 386 2.33 7.87 12.77
C GLU A 386 2.13 6.40 12.38
N GLU A 387 1.81 5.51 13.33
CA GLU A 387 1.48 4.11 13.04
C GLU A 387 0.14 3.93 12.33
N LEU A 388 -0.87 4.72 12.69
CA LEU A 388 -2.15 4.77 11.98
C LEU A 388 -1.94 5.22 10.54
N GLU A 389 -1.16 6.29 10.33
CA GLU A 389 -0.82 6.77 9.00
C GLU A 389 0.01 5.75 8.20
N LYS A 390 0.98 5.06 8.82
CA LYS A 390 1.72 3.98 8.16
C LYS A 390 0.79 2.85 7.71
N LYS A 391 -0.08 2.35 8.61
CA LYS A 391 -1.06 1.30 8.29
C LYS A 391 -2.06 1.76 7.22
N TYR A 392 -2.41 3.05 7.16
CA TYR A 392 -3.25 3.63 6.11
C TYR A 392 -2.57 3.70 4.74
N GLN A 393 -1.26 3.97 4.70
CA GLN A 393 -0.48 3.95 3.45
C GLN A 393 -0.23 2.52 2.95
N GLU A 394 -0.19 1.54 3.85
CA GLU A 394 -0.13 0.11 3.52
C GLU A 394 -1.49 -0.44 3.08
N ASP A 395 -2.59 -0.06 3.76
CA ASP A 395 -3.97 -0.43 3.45
C ASP A 395 -4.98 0.59 4.03
N ASN A 396 -5.49 1.48 3.18
CA ASN A 396 -6.51 2.47 3.54
C ASN A 396 -7.91 1.87 3.82
N SER A 397 -8.11 0.59 3.50
CA SER A 397 -9.36 -0.15 3.72
C SER A 397 -9.31 -1.06 4.96
N GLY A 398 -8.17 -1.07 5.66
CA GLY A 398 -7.90 -1.95 6.78
C GLY A 398 -8.74 -1.69 8.02
N VAL A 399 -8.73 -2.69 8.91
CA VAL A 399 -9.29 -2.60 10.26
C VAL A 399 -8.15 -2.86 11.24
N ILE A 400 -8.01 -1.99 12.24
CA ILE A 400 -6.88 -1.99 13.18
C ILE A 400 -7.40 -2.15 14.60
N GLU A 401 -6.96 -3.19 15.28
CA GLU A 401 -7.18 -3.38 16.72
C GLU A 401 -6.05 -2.76 17.53
N PHE A 402 -6.40 -2.07 18.62
CA PHE A 402 -5.46 -1.47 19.56
C PHE A 402 -6.09 -1.36 20.96
N THR A 403 -5.30 -1.05 21.98
CA THR A 403 -5.77 -0.84 23.35
C THR A 403 -5.49 0.59 23.82
N ALA A 404 -6.42 1.18 24.57
CA ALA A 404 -6.18 2.39 25.34
C ALA A 404 -6.71 2.21 26.76
N GLY A 405 -5.85 2.43 27.76
CA GLY A 405 -6.11 2.10 29.16
C GLY A 405 -6.59 0.65 29.34
N ARG A 406 -7.82 0.48 29.85
CA ARG A 406 -8.46 -0.83 30.11
C ARG A 406 -9.43 -1.28 28.99
N HIS A 407 -9.30 -0.72 27.79
CA HIS A 407 -10.27 -0.89 26.71
C HIS A 407 -9.62 -1.24 25.38
N THR A 408 -10.11 -2.31 24.74
CA THR A 408 -9.77 -2.67 23.36
C THR A 408 -10.70 -1.94 22.39
N TYR A 409 -10.12 -1.39 21.34
CA TYR A 409 -10.80 -0.67 20.29
C TYR A 409 -10.45 -1.24 18.92
N GLU A 410 -11.41 -1.11 18.01
CA GLU A 410 -11.30 -1.47 16.61
C GLU A 410 -11.56 -0.23 15.76
N LEU A 411 -10.57 0.20 14.96
CA LEU A 411 -10.69 1.31 14.03
C LEU A 411 -10.81 0.79 12.60
N SER A 412 -11.95 1.07 11.95
CA SER A 412 -12.12 0.86 10.51
C SER A 412 -11.60 2.10 9.77
N MET A 413 -10.50 1.94 9.02
CA MET A 413 -9.91 3.01 8.20
C MET A 413 -10.83 3.39 7.03
N GLN A 414 -11.59 2.42 6.52
CA GLN A 414 -12.62 2.61 5.50
C GLN A 414 -13.84 3.38 6.01
N ASP A 415 -14.25 3.14 7.27
CA ASP A 415 -15.44 3.78 7.83
C ASP A 415 -15.14 5.09 8.55
N MET A 416 -13.88 5.34 8.90
CA MET A 416 -13.43 6.44 9.76
C MET A 416 -14.18 6.42 11.10
N ILE A 417 -14.28 5.22 11.70
CA ILE A 417 -14.99 4.96 12.96
C ILE A 417 -14.15 4.07 13.88
N GLN A 418 -13.94 4.53 15.10
CA GLN A 418 -13.44 3.74 16.22
C GLN A 418 -14.62 3.09 16.97
N SER A 419 -14.55 1.79 17.22
CA SER A 419 -15.55 1.01 17.98
C SER A 419 -14.91 0.39 19.22
N ASN A 420 -15.50 0.58 20.40
CA ASN A 420 -15.06 -0.12 21.62
C ASN A 420 -15.55 -1.57 21.59
N GLN A 421 -14.66 -2.56 21.65
CA GLN A 421 -15.06 -3.97 21.51
C GLN A 421 -15.85 -4.51 22.72
N ARG A 422 -15.75 -3.89 23.91
CA ARG A 422 -16.48 -4.32 25.12
C ARG A 422 -17.89 -3.75 25.21
N PHE A 423 -18.09 -2.50 24.80
CA PHE A 423 -19.35 -1.77 24.98
C PHE A 423 -20.09 -1.46 23.67
N GLY A 424 -19.47 -1.68 22.51
CA GLY A 424 -20.05 -1.37 21.20
C GLY A 424 -20.22 0.12 20.91
N THR A 425 -19.72 1.01 21.78
CA THR A 425 -19.75 2.47 21.58
C THR A 425 -18.88 2.85 20.39
N LYS A 426 -19.38 3.72 19.52
CA LYS A 426 -18.70 4.18 18.31
C LYS A 426 -18.39 5.67 18.41
N ARG A 427 -17.20 6.06 17.97
CA ARG A 427 -16.71 7.45 17.87
C ARG A 427 -16.22 7.72 16.46
N LEU A 428 -16.46 8.93 15.94
CA LEU A 428 -15.94 9.32 14.62
C LEU A 428 -14.42 9.53 14.69
N VAL A 429 -13.77 9.35 13.55
CA VAL A 429 -12.34 9.57 13.36
C VAL A 429 -12.13 10.49 12.15
N ARG A 430 -11.15 11.39 12.24
CA ARG A 430 -10.76 12.28 11.14
C ARG A 430 -9.24 12.22 10.94
N ARG A 431 -8.84 12.10 9.68
CA ARG A 431 -7.45 12.11 9.22
C ARG A 431 -7.21 13.45 8.52
N ARG A 432 -6.57 14.40 9.19
CA ARG A 432 -6.26 15.74 8.64
C ARG A 432 -4.74 15.96 8.52
N PRO A 433 -4.27 16.74 7.55
CA PRO A 433 -2.85 17.09 7.47
C PRO A 433 -2.49 18.08 8.59
N VAL A 434 -1.22 18.10 8.99
CA VAL A 434 -0.69 19.18 9.85
C VAL A 434 -0.43 20.40 8.96
N PHE A 435 -0.94 21.56 9.36
CA PHE A 435 -0.81 22.80 8.60
C PHE A 435 0.66 23.26 8.53
N VAL A 436 1.07 23.77 7.36
CA VAL A 436 2.41 24.35 7.13
C VAL A 436 2.24 25.58 6.23
N SER A 437 2.21 26.78 6.82
CA SER A 437 1.93 28.02 6.08
C SER A 437 2.92 28.30 4.94
N ALA A 438 2.54 29.10 3.95
CA ALA A 438 3.43 29.54 2.88
C ALA A 438 4.64 30.33 3.40
N ALA A 439 4.53 30.98 4.56
CA ALA A 439 5.65 31.61 5.27
C ALA A 439 6.60 30.56 5.88
N GLU A 440 6.05 29.52 6.49
CA GLU A 440 6.82 28.40 7.04
C GLU A 440 7.47 27.55 5.95
N VAL A 441 6.79 27.29 4.82
CA VAL A 441 7.37 26.67 3.62
C VAL A 441 8.59 27.46 3.14
N ARG A 442 8.53 28.80 3.14
CA ARG A 442 9.68 29.67 2.83
C ARG A 442 10.80 29.52 3.86
N LYS A 443 10.48 29.49 5.17
CA LYS A 443 11.42 29.28 6.27
C LYS A 443 12.10 27.90 6.23
N ILE A 444 11.37 26.84 5.91
CA ILE A 444 11.88 25.48 5.76
C ILE A 444 12.80 25.39 4.52
N LYS A 445 12.45 26.07 3.42
CA LYS A 445 13.34 26.15 2.24
C LYS A 445 14.61 26.96 2.53
N SER A 446 14.53 28.13 3.18
CA SER A 446 15.72 28.95 3.48
C SER A 446 16.62 28.31 4.55
N SER A 447 16.06 27.71 5.59
CA SER A 447 16.84 26.90 6.55
C SER A 447 17.44 25.66 5.89
N SER A 448 16.74 25.00 4.94
CA SER A 448 17.32 23.91 4.15
C SER A 448 18.48 24.33 3.24
N VAL A 449 18.53 25.61 2.82
CA VAL A 449 19.69 26.20 2.12
C VAL A 449 20.82 26.54 3.09
N GLN A 450 20.50 26.93 4.33
CA GLN A 450 21.49 27.13 5.40
C GLN A 450 22.03 25.82 5.99
N THR A 451 21.29 24.70 5.89
CA THR A 451 21.80 23.35 6.19
C THR A 451 22.56 22.72 5.01
N HIS A 452 23.09 23.53 4.08
CA HIS A 452 24.22 23.10 3.24
C HIS A 452 25.47 22.90 4.12
N LYS A 453 25.55 21.75 4.82
CA LYS A 453 26.86 21.11 5.06
C LYS A 453 27.48 20.93 3.67
N SER A 454 28.58 21.63 3.42
CA SER A 454 29.09 21.84 2.08
C SER A 454 29.35 20.52 1.34
N ILE A 455 29.01 20.47 0.05
CA ILE A 455 29.59 19.47 -0.85
C ILE A 455 31.12 19.57 -0.70
N PRO A 456 31.85 18.46 -0.45
CA PRO A 456 33.23 18.52 -0.01
C PRO A 456 34.09 19.39 -0.91
N HIS A 457 34.98 20.18 -0.30
CA HIS A 457 35.72 21.22 -1.01
C HIS A 457 36.62 20.67 -2.12
N HIS A 458 37.01 19.38 -2.03
CA HIS A 458 37.82 18.67 -3.01
C HIS A 458 37.02 18.11 -4.22
N TRP A 459 35.69 18.19 -4.24
CA TRP A 459 34.87 17.72 -5.38
C TRP A 459 34.97 18.67 -6.59
N ASP A 460 35.01 18.11 -7.80
CA ASP A 460 34.76 18.84 -9.04
C ASP A 460 33.29 19.31 -9.03
N LYS A 461 33.08 20.61 -8.77
CA LYS A 461 31.74 21.21 -8.65
C LYS A 461 31.14 21.63 -9.99
N LEU A 462 31.96 21.79 -11.03
CA LEU A 462 31.55 22.34 -12.32
C LEU A 462 30.90 21.27 -13.21
N ASN A 463 31.43 20.05 -13.19
CA ASN A 463 30.98 18.96 -14.05
C ASN A 463 30.27 17.84 -13.26
N MET A 464 29.48 18.24 -12.25
CA MET A 464 28.75 17.33 -11.37
C MET A 464 27.38 16.94 -11.96
N PRO A 465 27.07 15.64 -12.12
CA PRO A 465 25.74 15.21 -12.52
C PRO A 465 24.76 15.48 -11.37
N GLU A 466 23.80 16.37 -11.60
CA GLU A 466 22.74 16.74 -10.65
C GLU A 466 21.82 15.54 -10.27
N THR A 467 21.92 14.40 -10.98
CA THR A 467 21.35 13.09 -10.58
C THR A 467 22.27 11.95 -11.01
N GLY A 468 22.50 10.98 -10.12
CA GLY A 468 23.41 9.86 -10.33
C GLY A 468 24.80 10.12 -9.75
N PHE A 469 25.82 9.46 -10.29
CA PHE A 469 27.21 9.61 -9.87
C PHE A 469 28.14 10.02 -11.03
N LYS A 470 29.28 10.62 -10.68
CA LYS A 470 30.46 10.73 -11.54
C LYS A 470 31.63 10.08 -10.83
N ARG A 471 32.45 9.31 -11.55
CA ARG A 471 33.80 8.94 -11.10
C ARG A 471 34.80 9.98 -11.60
N VAL A 472 35.73 10.38 -10.73
CA VAL A 472 36.79 11.35 -11.03
C VAL A 472 38.12 10.68 -10.70
N THR A 473 38.89 10.32 -11.72
CA THR A 473 40.25 9.79 -11.55
C THR A 473 41.12 10.80 -10.81
N LEU A 474 41.84 10.35 -9.80
CA LEU A 474 42.76 11.17 -9.02
C LEU A 474 44.19 11.07 -9.57
N GLU A 475 44.89 12.20 -9.60
CA GLU A 475 46.32 12.22 -9.89
C GLU A 475 47.11 11.53 -8.77
N SER A 476 48.08 10.69 -9.12
CA SER A 476 48.90 9.93 -8.16
C SER A 476 49.79 10.81 -7.26
N SER A 477 50.08 12.03 -7.72
CA SER A 477 50.76 13.13 -7.00
C SER A 477 49.87 13.83 -5.97
N SER A 478 48.54 13.63 -6.00
CA SER A 478 47.62 14.35 -5.13
C SER A 478 47.65 13.82 -3.70
N LYS A 479 47.59 14.73 -2.71
CA LYS A 479 47.54 14.37 -1.28
C LYS A 479 46.38 13.42 -0.94
N GLU A 480 45.28 13.53 -1.69
CA GLU A 480 44.09 12.69 -1.58
C GLU A 480 44.40 11.25 -2.02
N TYR A 481 44.98 11.07 -3.22
CA TYR A 481 45.44 9.76 -3.68
C TYR A 481 46.47 9.16 -2.70
N THR A 482 47.47 9.95 -2.27
CA THR A 482 48.54 9.46 -1.38
C THR A 482 47.98 8.91 -0.08
N ALA A 483 47.10 9.66 0.61
CA ALA A 483 46.53 9.23 1.89
C ALA A 483 45.71 7.92 1.79
N ILE A 484 44.91 7.77 0.73
CA ILE A 484 44.12 6.55 0.50
C ILE A 484 44.99 5.37 0.06
N ALA A 485 46.03 5.62 -0.74
CA ALA A 485 47.00 4.61 -1.15
C ALA A 485 47.85 4.11 0.04
N ASP A 486 48.18 4.98 1.00
CA ASP A 486 48.91 4.59 2.22
C ASP A 486 48.05 3.74 3.16
N LEU A 487 46.76 4.04 3.32
CA LEU A 487 45.82 3.17 4.03
C LEU A 487 45.73 1.77 3.41
N PHE A 488 45.77 1.67 2.07
CA PHE A 488 45.81 0.39 1.37
C PHE A 488 47.14 -0.35 1.61
N ARG A 489 48.28 0.33 1.45
CA ARG A 489 49.64 -0.22 1.61
C ARG A 489 49.91 -0.80 3.00
N GLN A 490 49.28 -0.27 4.05
CA GLN A 490 49.41 -0.78 5.44
C GLN A 490 49.12 -2.29 5.57
N THR A 491 48.31 -2.86 4.69
CA THR A 491 47.96 -4.30 4.74
C THR A 491 48.10 -5.03 3.39
N MET A 492 48.24 -4.32 2.28
CA MET A 492 48.36 -4.88 0.93
C MET A 492 49.81 -4.82 0.39
N THR A 493 50.73 -5.49 1.09
CA THR A 493 52.11 -5.68 0.63
C THR A 493 52.14 -6.50 -0.66
N GLY A 494 52.95 -6.08 -1.65
CA GLY A 494 53.07 -6.77 -2.94
C GLY A 494 52.01 -6.39 -3.98
N PHE A 495 51.12 -5.43 -3.69
CA PHE A 495 50.11 -4.94 -4.64
C PHE A 495 50.32 -3.45 -4.98
N ARG A 496 50.01 -3.07 -6.23
CA ARG A 496 50.09 -1.69 -6.73
C ARG A 496 48.72 -1.18 -7.14
N VAL A 497 48.31 -0.01 -6.63
CA VAL A 497 47.13 0.71 -7.10
C VAL A 497 47.42 1.29 -8.49
N THR A 498 46.66 0.87 -9.50
CA THR A 498 46.81 1.28 -10.90
C THR A 498 45.94 2.49 -11.23
N SER A 499 44.75 2.57 -10.64
CA SER A 499 43.84 3.72 -10.75
C SER A 499 43.11 3.94 -9.43
N MET A 500 42.76 5.20 -9.16
CA MET A 500 41.90 5.57 -8.04
C MET A 500 40.88 6.60 -8.52
N GLU A 501 39.60 6.29 -8.37
CA GLU A 501 38.50 7.13 -8.81
C GLU A 501 37.69 7.60 -7.59
N ARG A 502 37.62 8.90 -7.33
CA ARG A 502 36.65 9.45 -6.37
C ARG A 502 35.25 9.33 -6.94
N VAL A 503 34.35 8.74 -6.17
CA VAL A 503 32.91 8.70 -6.46
C VAL A 503 32.29 10.00 -5.96
N GLN A 504 31.71 10.77 -6.87
CA GLN A 504 30.92 11.97 -6.58
C GLN A 504 29.45 11.68 -6.88
N ASN A 505 28.68 11.24 -5.88
CA ASN A 505 27.23 11.07 -5.95
C ASN A 505 26.56 12.01 -4.93
N ARG A 506 26.00 13.13 -5.42
CA ARG A 506 25.41 14.16 -4.56
C ARG A 506 24.23 13.62 -3.73
N GLY A 507 23.39 12.76 -4.32
CA GLY A 507 22.21 12.22 -3.64
C GLY A 507 22.57 11.30 -2.48
N LEU A 508 23.56 10.42 -2.68
CA LEU A 508 24.07 9.57 -1.60
C LEU A 508 24.80 10.38 -0.52
N TRP A 509 25.54 11.43 -0.90
CA TRP A 509 26.21 12.31 0.06
C TRP A 509 25.22 13.09 0.95
N GLU A 510 24.17 13.67 0.37
CA GLU A 510 23.14 14.39 1.12
C GLU A 510 22.41 13.47 2.12
N VAL A 511 22.11 12.22 1.71
CA VAL A 511 21.48 11.22 2.59
C VAL A 511 22.45 10.71 3.67
N PHE A 512 23.72 10.48 3.35
CA PHE A 512 24.76 10.10 4.32
C PHE A 512 24.97 11.20 5.38
N GLN A 513 25.06 12.46 4.96
CA GLN A 513 25.21 13.60 5.88
C GLN A 513 23.96 13.84 6.74
N TRP A 514 22.77 13.46 6.27
CA TRP A 514 21.54 13.44 7.05
C TRP A 514 21.55 12.28 8.08
N GLN A 515 21.99 11.07 7.70
CA GLN A 515 22.11 9.93 8.61
C GLN A 515 23.13 10.21 9.72
N ALA A 516 24.27 10.83 9.36
CA ALA A 516 25.25 11.34 10.32
C ALA A 516 24.66 12.40 11.25
N ASP A 517 23.63 13.15 10.83
CA ASP A 517 22.96 14.13 11.68
C ASP A 517 22.02 13.48 12.71
N GLN A 518 21.24 12.48 12.31
CA GLN A 518 20.39 11.74 13.24
C GLN A 518 21.20 10.91 14.23
N MET A 519 22.21 10.18 13.76
CA MET A 519 23.10 9.41 14.64
C MET A 519 23.79 10.31 15.68
N ARG A 520 24.24 11.52 15.28
CA ARG A 520 24.85 12.49 16.21
C ARG A 520 23.89 12.97 17.30
N LYS A 521 22.60 13.13 16.98
CA LYS A 521 21.56 13.49 17.96
C LYS A 521 21.28 12.35 18.93
N ASN A 522 21.16 11.13 18.41
CA ASN A 522 20.79 9.95 19.18
C ASN A 522 21.91 9.47 20.12
N ASN A 523 23.17 9.54 19.68
CA ASN A 523 24.35 9.05 20.42
C ASN A 523 25.15 10.20 21.08
N SER A 524 24.45 11.12 21.77
CA SER A 524 25.06 12.16 22.63
C SER A 524 26.18 12.98 21.97
N GLY A 525 26.02 13.37 20.70
CA GLY A 525 27.01 14.15 19.95
C GLY A 525 28.01 13.32 19.13
N ARG A 526 27.95 11.98 19.16
CA ARG A 526 28.91 11.09 18.49
C ARG A 526 28.32 10.42 17.24
N THR A 527 29.12 10.28 16.19
CA THR A 527 28.77 9.51 14.97
C THR A 527 29.71 8.35 14.68
N ASN A 528 30.93 8.39 15.23
CA ASN A 528 32.00 7.41 14.98
C ASN A 528 32.11 7.05 13.49
N GLU A 529 32.34 8.05 12.65
CA GLU A 529 32.65 7.82 11.23
C GLU A 529 34.01 7.13 11.10
N LYS A 530 34.09 6.10 10.27
CA LYS A 530 35.33 5.38 9.91
C LYS A 530 35.51 5.33 8.40
N ILE A 531 36.76 5.34 7.97
CA ILE A 531 37.16 4.95 6.61
C ILE A 531 37.43 3.44 6.63
N LEU A 532 36.73 2.68 5.79
CA LEU A 532 36.80 1.21 5.75
C LEU A 532 36.79 0.68 4.30
N PHE A 533 37.32 -0.53 4.09
CA PHE A 533 37.42 -1.19 2.79
C PHE A 533 36.24 -2.14 2.53
N HIS A 534 35.84 -2.28 1.26
CA HIS A 534 34.85 -3.24 0.78
C HIS A 534 35.28 -3.84 -0.56
N GLY A 535 35.57 -5.15 -0.58
CA GLY A 535 35.89 -5.88 -1.81
C GLY A 535 34.62 -6.28 -2.56
N THR A 536 34.63 -6.17 -3.89
CA THR A 536 33.50 -6.61 -4.73
C THR A 536 33.97 -7.18 -6.06
N ASP A 537 33.11 -8.00 -6.65
CA ASP A 537 33.06 -8.27 -8.09
C ASP A 537 32.82 -6.95 -8.87
N SER A 538 33.46 -6.82 -10.04
CA SER A 538 33.40 -5.62 -10.88
C SER A 538 32.00 -5.33 -11.41
N LYS A 539 31.16 -6.35 -11.62
CA LYS A 539 29.79 -6.20 -12.14
C LYS A 539 28.85 -5.42 -11.23
N HIS A 540 29.21 -5.22 -9.96
CA HIS A 540 28.43 -4.45 -8.99
C HIS A 540 28.87 -2.98 -8.85
N ILE A 541 30.01 -2.58 -9.43
CA ILE A 541 30.63 -1.26 -9.19
C ILE A 541 29.66 -0.10 -9.51
N ASP A 542 29.09 -0.09 -10.71
CA ASP A 542 28.17 0.98 -11.14
C ASP A 542 26.85 0.95 -10.35
N ALA A 543 26.37 -0.24 -9.96
CA ALA A 543 25.20 -0.39 -9.12
C ALA A 543 25.41 0.19 -7.71
N ILE A 544 26.57 -0.07 -7.09
CA ILE A 544 26.97 0.50 -5.80
C ILE A 544 27.13 2.03 -5.91
N CYS A 545 27.82 2.52 -6.94
CA CYS A 545 27.99 3.97 -7.16
C CYS A 545 26.66 4.71 -7.37
N GLN A 546 25.67 4.06 -7.99
CA GLN A 546 24.36 4.65 -8.31
C GLN A 546 23.32 4.50 -7.19
N GLN A 547 23.27 3.36 -6.51
CA GLN A 547 22.16 2.95 -5.63
C GLN A 547 22.56 2.74 -4.16
N ASN A 548 23.86 2.86 -3.86
CA ASN A 548 24.52 2.45 -2.62
C ASN A 548 24.48 0.92 -2.38
N PHE A 549 25.23 0.45 -1.38
CA PHE A 549 25.27 -0.97 -1.02
C PHE A 549 23.87 -1.50 -0.64
N ASP A 550 23.50 -2.69 -1.11
CA ASP A 550 22.29 -3.39 -0.67
C ASP A 550 22.67 -4.83 -0.32
N TRP A 551 22.71 -5.15 0.97
CA TRP A 551 23.13 -6.47 1.44
C TRP A 551 22.23 -7.61 0.97
N ARG A 552 20.99 -7.32 0.55
CA ARG A 552 20.07 -8.32 -0.02
C ARG A 552 20.49 -8.75 -1.43
N ILE A 553 21.39 -7.99 -2.06
CA ILE A 553 21.98 -8.25 -3.38
C ILE A 553 23.46 -8.62 -3.22
N CYS A 554 24.21 -7.93 -2.36
CA CYS A 554 25.66 -8.08 -2.20
C CYS A 554 26.09 -9.11 -1.10
N GLY A 555 25.17 -9.58 -0.25
CA GLY A 555 25.48 -10.33 0.97
C GLY A 555 25.61 -11.85 0.82
N THR A 556 26.01 -12.37 -0.34
CA THR A 556 26.03 -13.82 -0.62
C THR A 556 27.17 -14.58 0.07
N HIS A 557 28.14 -13.90 0.67
CA HIS A 557 29.31 -14.53 1.29
C HIS A 557 29.62 -13.94 2.68
N GLY A 558 29.77 -14.80 3.68
CA GLY A 558 30.36 -14.43 4.98
C GLY A 558 29.45 -13.74 5.99
N THR A 559 28.20 -14.20 6.18
CA THR A 559 27.23 -13.62 7.14
C THR A 559 27.53 -13.87 8.64
N ALA A 560 28.80 -14.06 9.03
CA ALA A 560 29.19 -14.53 10.37
C ALA A 560 28.74 -13.63 11.55
N TYR A 561 28.67 -12.32 11.33
CA TYR A 561 28.38 -11.31 12.35
C TYR A 561 27.02 -10.60 12.14
N GLY A 562 26.23 -11.06 11.17
CA GLY A 562 24.91 -10.55 10.82
C GLY A 562 24.64 -10.55 9.32
N LYS A 563 23.39 -10.33 8.93
CA LYS A 563 22.95 -10.17 7.53
C LYS A 563 22.87 -8.69 7.18
N GLY A 564 24.05 -8.11 6.91
CA GLY A 564 24.24 -6.72 6.52
C GLY A 564 25.39 -6.58 5.52
N SER A 565 25.76 -5.36 5.16
CA SER A 565 26.94 -5.07 4.34
C SER A 565 28.19 -5.06 5.21
N TYR A 566 29.22 -5.79 4.79
CA TYR A 566 30.48 -5.98 5.51
C TYR A 566 31.53 -4.97 5.06
N PHE A 567 32.22 -4.35 6.02
CA PHE A 567 33.32 -3.41 5.79
C PHE A 567 34.49 -3.77 6.71
N ALA A 568 35.70 -3.80 6.17
CA ALA A 568 36.90 -4.16 6.91
C ALA A 568 37.78 -2.95 7.22
N ARG A 569 38.44 -2.97 8.37
CA ARG A 569 39.54 -2.06 8.68
C ARG A 569 40.73 -2.29 7.75
N ASP A 570 40.98 -3.55 7.42
CA ASP A 570 42.20 -4.01 6.74
C ASP A 570 41.87 -4.39 5.28
N ALA A 571 42.54 -3.74 4.31
CA ALA A 571 42.33 -3.97 2.88
C ALA A 571 42.60 -5.42 2.46
N SER A 572 43.55 -6.10 3.12
CA SER A 572 43.84 -7.52 2.89
C SER A 572 42.69 -8.47 3.26
N TYR A 573 41.80 -8.09 4.18
CA TYR A 573 40.57 -8.83 4.42
C TYR A 573 39.64 -8.72 3.20
N SER A 574 39.42 -7.48 2.74
CA SER A 574 38.54 -7.17 1.60
C SER A 574 39.05 -7.70 0.26
N HIS A 575 40.37 -7.82 0.07
CA HIS A 575 40.98 -8.45 -1.11
C HIS A 575 40.41 -9.84 -1.42
N ARG A 576 40.06 -10.62 -0.40
CA ARG A 576 39.50 -11.98 -0.53
C ARG A 576 38.08 -12.02 -1.12
N TYR A 577 37.46 -10.86 -1.32
CA TYR A 577 36.12 -10.67 -1.89
C TYR A 577 36.13 -9.87 -3.20
N THR A 578 37.30 -9.60 -3.78
CA THR A 578 37.42 -9.04 -5.14
C THR A 578 37.50 -10.16 -6.18
N SER A 579 37.22 -9.83 -7.45
CA SER A 579 37.52 -10.74 -8.56
C SER A 579 38.96 -11.28 -8.51
N CYS A 580 39.15 -12.52 -8.95
CA CYS A 580 40.46 -13.09 -9.29
C CYS A 580 40.78 -12.99 -10.79
N GLU A 581 39.79 -12.66 -11.62
CA GLU A 581 39.92 -12.48 -13.06
C GLU A 581 39.92 -10.97 -13.41
N GLY A 582 40.92 -10.54 -14.19
CA GLY A 582 41.09 -9.14 -14.60
C GLY A 582 41.60 -8.21 -13.50
N THR A 583 41.51 -6.90 -13.74
CA THR A 583 41.93 -5.85 -12.79
C THR A 583 41.11 -5.95 -11.49
N ARG A 584 41.79 -6.06 -10.34
CA ARG A 584 41.10 -6.16 -9.06
C ARG A 584 40.57 -4.79 -8.63
N ALA A 585 39.39 -4.78 -8.02
CA ALA A 585 38.72 -3.56 -7.58
C ALA A 585 38.20 -3.68 -6.15
N MET A 586 38.34 -2.62 -5.34
CA MET A 586 37.68 -2.50 -4.04
C MET A 586 37.28 -1.04 -3.77
N PHE A 587 36.21 -0.86 -3.00
CA PHE A 587 35.81 0.46 -2.51
C PHE A 587 36.51 0.81 -1.20
N VAL A 588 36.78 2.10 -1.02
CA VAL A 588 37.02 2.74 0.27
C VAL A 588 35.80 3.62 0.57
N CYS A 589 35.21 3.41 1.74
CA CYS A 589 33.92 3.97 2.13
C CYS A 589 34.03 4.76 3.43
N ARG A 590 33.27 5.86 3.53
CA ARG A 590 32.89 6.41 4.83
C ARG A 590 31.75 5.58 5.40
N VAL A 591 31.88 5.18 6.67
CA VAL A 591 30.92 4.32 7.35
C VAL A 591 30.62 4.90 8.74
N LEU A 592 29.34 5.15 9.00
CA LEU A 592 28.83 5.59 10.30
C LEU A 592 28.60 4.37 11.18
N VAL A 593 29.62 3.97 11.96
CA VAL A 593 29.52 2.77 12.82
C VAL A 593 28.84 3.02 14.16
N GLY A 594 28.66 4.30 14.55
CA GLY A 594 27.96 4.73 15.76
C GLY A 594 28.47 4.03 17.01
N GLU A 595 27.56 3.52 17.83
CA GLU A 595 27.90 2.61 18.93
C GLU A 595 27.76 1.15 18.43
N PRO A 596 28.88 0.40 18.26
CA PRO A 596 28.86 -0.99 17.83
C PRO A 596 28.54 -1.96 18.98
N THR A 597 28.17 -3.19 18.64
CA THR A 597 28.10 -4.33 19.57
C THR A 597 28.55 -5.64 18.91
N GLN A 598 28.72 -6.70 19.69
CA GLN A 598 29.19 -7.99 19.20
C GLN A 598 28.19 -8.60 18.20
N GLY A 599 28.66 -8.97 17.01
CA GLY A 599 27.83 -9.54 15.95
C GLY A 599 27.54 -11.03 16.09
N SER A 600 26.49 -11.48 15.40
CA SER A 600 26.07 -12.89 15.30
C SER A 600 25.29 -13.14 14.01
N SER A 601 25.47 -14.32 13.40
CA SER A 601 24.96 -14.64 12.06
C SER A 601 23.44 -14.72 11.91
N SER A 602 22.71 -14.82 13.03
CA SER A 602 21.25 -14.77 13.06
C SER A 602 20.68 -13.36 12.93
N LEU A 603 21.48 -12.31 13.15
CA LEU A 603 21.01 -10.92 13.21
C LEU A 603 20.58 -10.39 11.84
N LEU A 604 19.39 -9.78 11.78
CA LEU A 604 18.85 -9.08 10.60
C LEU A 604 18.95 -7.54 10.72
N ARG A 605 19.27 -7.05 11.91
CA ARG A 605 19.51 -5.66 12.32
C ARG A 605 20.37 -5.68 13.60
N PRO A 606 20.92 -4.54 14.07
CA PRO A 606 21.62 -4.51 15.34
C PRO A 606 20.71 -4.89 16.53
N PRO A 607 21.26 -5.45 17.62
CA PRO A 607 20.53 -5.67 18.88
C PRO A 607 20.04 -4.37 19.55
N ALA A 608 19.15 -4.50 20.53
CA ALA A 608 18.78 -3.43 21.46
C ALA A 608 19.90 -3.14 22.47
N LYS A 609 20.02 -1.87 22.90
CA LYS A 609 20.92 -1.41 23.99
C LYS A 609 20.28 -1.57 25.37
N ASP A 610 18.96 -1.61 25.41
CA ASP A 610 18.08 -1.54 26.59
C ASP A 610 17.28 -2.84 26.82
N GLY A 611 17.34 -3.81 25.91
CA GLY A 611 16.62 -5.09 25.98
C GLY A 611 15.17 -5.03 25.50
N GLU A 612 14.56 -3.85 25.51
CA GLU A 612 13.34 -3.52 24.77
C GLU A 612 13.68 -3.01 23.36
N ASP A 613 12.76 -3.05 22.40
CA ASP A 613 13.07 -2.75 20.99
C ASP A 613 13.18 -1.24 20.67
N THR A 614 13.37 -0.42 21.71
CA THR A 614 13.29 1.05 21.72
C THR A 614 14.58 1.72 21.25
N ARG A 615 15.76 1.20 21.57
CA ARG A 615 17.03 1.84 21.19
C ARG A 615 18.10 0.83 20.75
N LEU A 616 18.22 0.65 19.44
CA LEU A 616 19.19 -0.28 18.85
C LEU A 616 20.64 0.27 18.89
N TYR A 617 21.61 -0.65 18.83
CA TYR A 617 22.98 -0.37 18.41
C TYR A 617 23.04 0.08 16.95
N ASP A 618 24.15 0.71 16.56
CA ASP A 618 24.29 1.30 15.22
C ASP A 618 24.97 0.34 14.23
N SER A 619 25.78 -0.60 14.71
CA SER A 619 26.44 -1.62 13.89
C SER A 619 26.77 -2.88 14.70
N CYS A 620 27.11 -3.97 14.01
CA CYS A 620 27.69 -5.16 14.63
C CYS A 620 29.16 -5.33 14.25
N VAL A 621 29.99 -5.89 15.13
CA VAL A 621 31.43 -6.11 14.90
C VAL A 621 31.90 -7.52 15.24
N ASP A 622 33.10 -7.87 14.78
CA ASP A 622 33.79 -9.13 15.10
C ASP A 622 34.39 -9.17 16.51
N ASP A 623 34.88 -8.03 17.01
CA ASP A 623 35.40 -7.84 18.36
C ASP A 623 35.07 -6.41 18.83
N VAL A 624 34.46 -6.24 20.00
CA VAL A 624 34.07 -4.90 20.51
C VAL A 624 35.25 -4.06 20.99
N CYS A 625 36.36 -4.68 21.40
CA CYS A 625 37.56 -4.01 21.90
C CYS A 625 38.54 -3.63 20.79
N ASN A 626 38.67 -4.46 19.75
CA ASN A 626 39.55 -4.23 18.60
C ASN A 626 38.89 -4.64 17.26
N PRO A 627 37.79 -3.97 16.86
CA PRO A 627 37.01 -4.36 15.69
C PRO A 627 37.84 -4.27 14.40
N SER A 628 37.89 -5.38 13.66
CA SER A 628 38.47 -5.45 12.32
C SER A 628 37.39 -5.51 11.23
N ILE A 629 36.18 -5.93 11.57
CA ILE A 629 35.00 -6.06 10.69
C ILE A 629 33.81 -5.33 11.28
N PHE A 630 33.10 -4.59 10.41
CA PHE A 630 31.88 -3.85 10.73
C PHE A 630 30.75 -4.31 9.80
N VAL A 631 29.61 -4.67 10.38
CA VAL A 631 28.39 -5.07 9.67
C VAL A 631 27.35 -3.98 9.82
N ILE A 632 26.94 -3.45 8.66
CA ILE A 632 26.05 -2.30 8.54
C ILE A 632 24.74 -2.75 7.89
N PHE A 633 23.62 -2.46 8.54
CA PHE A 633 22.31 -2.97 8.13
C PHE A 633 21.52 -1.94 7.31
N GLU A 634 21.68 -0.64 7.61
CA GLU A 634 21.06 0.45 6.85
C GLU A 634 22.04 1.10 5.89
N LYS A 635 21.74 1.04 4.59
CA LYS A 635 22.66 1.53 3.54
C LYS A 635 22.96 3.03 3.59
N HIS A 636 22.09 3.81 4.24
CA HIS A 636 22.30 5.25 4.46
C HIS A 636 23.43 5.54 5.46
N GLN A 637 23.92 4.55 6.21
CA GLN A 637 25.12 4.66 7.05
C GLN A 637 26.44 4.64 6.25
N VAL A 638 26.40 4.44 4.93
CA VAL A 638 27.59 4.25 4.09
C VAL A 638 27.62 5.26 2.95
N TYR A 639 28.81 5.78 2.64
CA TYR A 639 29.09 6.48 1.38
C TYR A 639 30.33 5.84 0.71
N PRO A 640 30.20 5.21 -0.48
CA PRO A 640 31.35 4.80 -1.26
C PRO A 640 32.07 6.05 -1.77
N GLU A 641 33.29 6.29 -1.30
CA GLU A 641 34.01 7.54 -1.57
C GLU A 641 35.08 7.38 -2.65
N TYR A 642 35.83 6.27 -2.62
CA TYR A 642 36.85 5.97 -3.62
C TYR A 642 36.68 4.54 -4.13
N LEU A 643 36.92 4.35 -5.43
CA LEU A 643 37.12 3.06 -6.07
C LEU A 643 38.62 2.91 -6.37
N LEU A 644 39.24 1.88 -5.80
CA LEU A 644 40.65 1.54 -6.06
C LEU A 644 40.68 0.39 -7.05
N GLN A 645 41.39 0.57 -8.16
CA GLN A 645 41.77 -0.50 -9.08
C GLN A 645 43.25 -0.83 -8.84
N TYR A 646 43.59 -2.12 -8.77
CA TYR A 646 44.93 -2.55 -8.37
C TYR A 646 45.31 -3.92 -8.96
N GLU A 647 46.63 -4.17 -8.96
CA GLU A 647 47.26 -5.37 -9.53
C GLU A 647 48.34 -5.91 -8.58
N GLU A 648 48.79 -7.14 -8.81
CA GLU A 648 49.95 -7.73 -8.14
C GLU A 648 51.24 -7.12 -8.72
N GLY A 649 52.15 -6.67 -7.86
CA GLY A 649 53.38 -6.01 -8.26
C GLY A 649 54.40 -7.00 -8.79
N SER A 650 54.87 -6.80 -10.03
CA SER A 650 55.98 -7.57 -10.62
C SER A 650 57.24 -7.44 -9.75
N GLY A 651 57.59 -8.50 -9.03
CA GLY A 651 58.66 -8.50 -8.03
C GLY A 651 60.08 -8.48 -8.62
N THR A 652 60.51 -7.32 -9.14
CA THR A 652 61.86 -7.12 -9.69
C THR A 652 62.46 -5.78 -9.29
N GLU A 653 62.67 -5.56 -7.99
CA GLU A 653 63.83 -4.78 -7.50
C GLU A 653 64.46 -5.51 -6.31
N ALA A 654 65.47 -6.34 -6.61
CA ALA A 654 66.49 -6.70 -5.64
C ALA A 654 67.59 -5.64 -5.72
N ALA A 655 67.62 -4.72 -4.75
CA ALA A 655 68.64 -3.69 -4.64
C ALA A 655 69.56 -4.00 -3.45
N ASP A 656 70.84 -4.21 -3.75
CA ASP A 656 71.84 -4.56 -2.74
C ASP A 656 72.24 -3.34 -1.91
N ALA A 657 72.18 -3.45 -0.58
CA ALA A 657 72.62 -2.42 0.36
C ALA A 657 73.20 -3.10 1.61
N SER A 658 74.51 -3.37 1.55
CA SER A 658 75.28 -3.96 2.65
C SER A 658 75.76 -2.89 3.64
N VAL A 659 76.34 -3.33 4.78
CA VAL A 659 76.86 -2.49 5.90
C VAL A 659 75.73 -1.87 6.78
N SER A 660 75.62 -2.11 8.10
CA SER A 660 76.44 -2.93 9.02
C SER A 660 75.64 -3.45 10.24
N ARG A 661 76.18 -4.46 10.94
CA ARG A 661 75.67 -4.97 12.24
C ARG A 661 76.24 -4.17 13.42
N PRO A 662 75.45 -3.97 14.49
CA PRO A 662 75.55 -4.83 15.68
C PRO A 662 74.18 -5.38 16.12
N GLY A 663 74.01 -6.37 17.00
CA GLY A 663 74.94 -7.23 17.74
C GLY A 663 74.12 -7.98 18.83
N ARG A 664 74.22 -9.31 18.96
CA ARG A 664 73.24 -10.12 19.74
C ARG A 664 73.87 -11.21 20.63
N PRO A 665 73.63 -11.19 21.96
CA PRO A 665 73.59 -12.40 22.81
C PRO A 665 72.27 -13.17 22.53
N ARG A 666 72.26 -14.47 22.15
CA ARG A 666 72.58 -15.69 22.95
C ARG A 666 71.66 -15.87 24.18
N THR A 667 71.08 -17.04 24.50
CA THR A 667 70.94 -18.40 23.89
C THR A 667 69.75 -19.10 24.58
N LYS A 668 69.23 -20.31 24.26
CA LYS A 668 69.59 -21.45 23.35
C LYS A 668 68.30 -21.79 22.52
N THR A 669 67.80 -22.97 22.11
CA THR A 669 68.13 -24.42 22.01
C THR A 669 67.20 -24.93 20.87
N LEU A 670 67.62 -25.69 19.84
CA LEU A 670 67.89 -27.15 19.76
C LEU A 670 66.71 -28.09 20.14
N SER A 671 66.32 -29.13 19.38
CA SER A 671 66.36 -29.42 17.90
C SER A 671 65.91 -30.87 17.59
N SER A 672 64.89 -31.07 16.75
CA SER A 672 64.60 -32.30 15.95
C SER A 672 63.16 -32.26 15.39
N SER A 673 62.74 -32.79 14.24
CA SER A 673 63.30 -33.00 12.88
C SER A 673 62.41 -34.05 12.17
N SER A 674 61.89 -33.74 10.99
CA SER A 674 61.32 -34.68 9.99
C SER A 674 59.95 -35.34 10.28
N GLY A 675 59.05 -35.35 9.28
CA GLY A 675 57.81 -36.17 9.29
C GLY A 675 56.61 -35.54 8.57
N ASN A 676 56.57 -35.60 7.23
CA ASN A 676 55.43 -35.13 6.43
C ASN A 676 54.17 -35.98 6.66
N LEU A 677 52.96 -35.41 6.53
CA LEU A 677 52.00 -35.70 5.43
C LEU A 677 50.60 -35.07 5.61
N PHE A 678 49.84 -35.08 4.51
CA PHE A 678 48.38 -34.89 4.34
C PHE A 678 47.72 -33.51 4.54
N SER A 679 47.30 -32.96 3.40
CA SER A 679 45.99 -32.29 3.22
C SER A 679 44.94 -33.34 2.75
N PRO A 680 43.67 -32.99 2.53
CA PRO A 680 42.67 -32.71 3.58
C PRO A 680 41.38 -33.55 3.37
N LEU A 681 40.38 -33.49 4.28
CA LEU A 681 38.94 -33.60 3.92
C LEU A 681 37.97 -33.31 5.09
N SER A 682 36.83 -32.72 4.70
CA SER A 682 35.47 -32.65 5.29
C SER A 682 35.13 -32.96 6.75
N GLN A 683 34.44 -31.98 7.36
CA GLN A 683 33.16 -32.08 8.12
C GLN A 683 32.88 -33.29 9.05
N PRO A 684 32.73 -33.07 10.37
CA PRO A 684 32.11 -34.05 11.26
C PRO A 684 30.57 -33.95 11.28
N THR A 685 29.88 -35.09 11.30
CA THR A 685 28.49 -35.21 11.79
C THR A 685 28.48 -36.13 13.01
N ILE A 686 27.58 -35.84 13.95
CA ILE A 686 27.50 -36.44 15.30
C ILE A 686 26.87 -37.85 15.25
N VAL A 687 27.31 -38.80 16.09
CA VAL A 687 26.42 -39.71 16.87
C VAL A 687 27.18 -40.52 17.95
N THR A 688 26.70 -40.38 19.20
CA THR A 688 26.80 -41.22 20.42
C THR A 688 27.96 -42.21 20.69
N SER A 689 28.41 -42.22 21.95
CA SER A 689 28.42 -43.46 22.76
C SER A 689 28.24 -43.17 24.27
N HIS A 690 27.79 -44.16 25.05
CA HIS A 690 27.53 -44.08 26.51
C HIS A 690 28.65 -44.76 27.31
N VAL A 691 28.84 -44.35 28.59
CA VAL A 691 29.09 -45.17 29.81
C VAL A 691 29.28 -44.20 31.01
N VAL A 692 28.39 -44.14 32.02
CA VAL A 692 28.32 -44.99 33.24
C VAL A 692 29.52 -44.75 34.19
N ARG A 693 29.42 -44.44 35.51
CA ARG A 693 28.29 -44.33 36.48
C ARG A 693 28.76 -43.58 37.75
N ARG A 694 27.86 -42.88 38.48
CA ARG A 694 27.76 -42.92 39.97
C ARG A 694 26.35 -42.53 40.43
N ARG A 695 26.02 -42.73 41.72
CA ARG A 695 24.65 -43.07 42.17
C ARG A 695 24.40 -42.78 43.66
N GLU A 696 23.34 -42.01 43.94
CA GLU A 696 22.48 -41.97 45.15
C GLU A 696 21.14 -41.34 44.63
N GLN A 697 19.92 -41.87 44.81
CA GLN A 697 19.13 -42.27 46.00
C GLN A 697 18.64 -41.05 46.82
N SER A 698 17.34 -40.89 47.16
CA SER A 698 16.16 -41.79 47.04
C SER A 698 14.79 -41.09 47.19
N MET A 699 13.71 -41.72 46.66
CA MET A 699 12.27 -41.55 47.02
C MET A 699 11.59 -40.18 46.68
N GLU A 700 10.27 -40.05 46.49
CA GLU A 700 9.13 -41.00 46.53
C GLU A 700 8.07 -40.75 45.40
N ARG A 701 6.77 -41.11 45.57
CA ARG A 701 5.78 -41.27 44.47
C ARG A 701 4.41 -40.57 44.66
N VAL A 702 3.89 -39.95 43.57
CA VAL A 702 2.48 -40.05 43.04
C VAL A 702 1.32 -39.38 43.85
N PRO A 703 0.26 -38.75 43.25
CA PRO A 703 0.11 -38.10 41.92
C PRO A 703 -0.74 -36.77 41.90
N THR A 704 -1.09 -36.31 40.68
CA THR A 704 -2.33 -35.58 40.26
C THR A 704 -2.43 -34.04 40.23
N SER A 705 -3.15 -33.58 39.19
CA SER A 705 -3.94 -32.34 39.05
C SER A 705 -3.31 -31.11 38.36
N TYR A 706 -4.18 -30.19 37.97
CA TYR A 706 -4.05 -29.26 36.84
C TYR A 706 -3.40 -27.92 37.22
N LEU A 707 -2.58 -27.33 36.31
CA LEU A 707 -2.89 -26.01 35.70
C LEU A 707 -1.85 -25.53 34.67
N THR A 708 -2.33 -24.63 33.81
CA THR A 708 -1.71 -23.93 32.67
C THR A 708 -0.35 -23.23 32.89
N LYS A 709 0.52 -23.23 31.85
CA LYS A 709 0.99 -21.98 31.21
C LYS A 709 1.76 -22.17 29.88
N SER A 710 1.70 -21.13 29.05
CA SER A 710 2.63 -20.70 27.96
C SER A 710 3.38 -21.74 27.12
N ARG A 711 3.12 -21.75 25.80
CA ARG A 711 4.11 -22.06 24.76
C ARG A 711 4.47 -20.78 24.00
N GLY A 712 5.75 -20.60 23.68
CA GLY A 712 6.25 -19.45 22.93
C GLY A 712 6.00 -19.55 21.42
N PHE A 713 6.11 -18.41 20.73
CA PHE A 713 5.95 -18.32 19.27
C PHE A 713 7.18 -18.84 18.53
N GLY A 714 6.97 -19.63 17.47
CA GLY A 714 7.98 -19.96 16.45
C GLY A 714 7.69 -19.22 15.15
N SER A 715 8.69 -18.54 14.58
CA SER A 715 8.55 -17.69 13.38
C SER A 715 9.54 -18.09 12.28
N MET A 716 9.02 -18.35 11.08
CA MET A 716 9.71 -18.55 9.80
C MET A 716 8.70 -18.23 8.67
N THR A 717 8.96 -17.53 7.54
CA THR A 717 10.15 -17.03 6.82
C THR A 717 11.12 -18.10 6.29
N SER A 718 11.43 -18.22 4.98
CA SER A 718 10.96 -17.47 3.79
C SER A 718 11.48 -18.10 2.47
N LEU A 719 10.91 -17.68 1.32
CA LEU A 719 11.54 -17.63 -0.04
C LEU A 719 11.85 -18.98 -0.76
N ASN A 720 11.47 -19.15 -2.04
CA ASN A 720 12.19 -18.90 -3.33
C ASN A 720 13.47 -19.75 -3.52
N ASN A 721 13.92 -20.14 -4.73
CA ASN A 721 13.58 -19.72 -6.12
C ASN A 721 13.52 -20.99 -7.04
N LEU A 722 13.87 -21.13 -8.34
CA LEU A 722 14.52 -20.33 -9.41
C LEU A 722 14.12 -20.92 -10.81
N HIS A 723 14.43 -20.24 -11.92
CA HIS A 723 14.65 -20.85 -13.28
C HIS A 723 16.10 -21.46 -13.36
N GLN A 724 16.66 -22.06 -14.43
CA GLN A 724 16.34 -22.28 -15.86
C GLN A 724 17.25 -23.42 -16.41
N ILE A 725 16.99 -23.91 -17.64
CA ILE A 725 17.94 -24.37 -18.71
C ILE A 725 17.34 -25.55 -19.51
N ASN A 726 17.45 -25.47 -20.84
CA ASN A 726 17.09 -26.56 -21.78
C ASN A 726 18.29 -27.49 -22.02
N SER A 727 18.06 -28.80 -22.10
CA SER A 727 18.34 -29.62 -23.31
C SER A 727 17.96 -31.09 -23.11
N SER A 728 17.63 -31.76 -24.21
CA SER A 728 17.04 -33.11 -24.25
C SER A 728 18.02 -34.25 -23.95
N SER A 729 17.64 -35.13 -23.03
CA SER A 729 17.91 -36.58 -23.12
C SER A 729 16.75 -37.35 -22.48
N ALA A 730 16.32 -38.46 -23.08
CA ALA A 730 15.11 -39.17 -22.68
C ALA A 730 15.43 -40.40 -21.83
N PHE A 731 14.87 -40.47 -20.62
CA PHE A 731 14.72 -41.72 -19.86
C PHE A 731 13.38 -41.76 -19.11
N SER A 732 12.71 -42.90 -19.19
CA SER A 732 11.41 -43.13 -18.55
C SER A 732 11.59 -43.65 -17.12
N VAL A 733 10.97 -42.97 -16.15
CA VAL A 733 10.76 -43.49 -14.79
C VAL A 733 9.34 -43.14 -14.33
N GLN A 734 8.53 -44.16 -14.08
CA GLN A 734 7.15 -44.00 -13.60
C GLN A 734 7.13 -43.50 -12.14
N ARG A 735 6.09 -42.74 -11.76
CA ARG A 735 5.74 -42.47 -10.36
C ARG A 735 4.35 -43.03 -10.01
N PRO A 736 4.07 -43.36 -8.74
CA PRO A 736 2.88 -44.13 -8.37
C PRO A 736 1.59 -43.29 -8.36
N GLN A 737 0.45 -43.95 -8.60
CA GLN A 737 -0.87 -43.31 -8.46
C GLN A 737 -1.27 -43.08 -7.00
N PRO A 738 -1.97 -41.98 -6.67
CA PRO A 738 -2.68 -41.84 -5.40
C PRO A 738 -3.82 -42.86 -5.26
N ARG A 739 -4.02 -43.34 -4.04
CA ARG A 739 -4.95 -44.44 -3.71
C ARG A 739 -6.39 -43.94 -3.58
N MET A 740 -7.24 -44.29 -4.54
CA MET A 740 -8.70 -44.09 -4.45
C MET A 740 -9.26 -44.73 -3.17
N THR A 741 -9.87 -43.92 -2.30
CA THR A 741 -10.63 -44.39 -1.13
C THR A 741 -12.12 -44.23 -1.41
N LEU A 742 -12.77 -45.35 -1.70
CA LEU A 742 -14.22 -45.41 -1.87
C LEU A 742 -14.92 -45.18 -0.52
N TYR A 743 -15.81 -44.19 -0.45
CA TYR A 743 -16.87 -44.13 0.55
C TYR A 743 -18.23 -44.07 -0.15
N GLN A 744 -19.21 -44.77 0.44
CA GLN A 744 -20.45 -45.14 -0.24
C GLN A 744 -21.53 -44.07 -0.11
N SER A 745 -22.28 -43.85 -1.19
CA SER A 745 -23.45 -42.97 -1.20
C SER A 745 -24.64 -43.60 -0.43
N PRO A 746 -25.32 -42.85 0.46
CA PRO A 746 -26.66 -43.20 0.92
C PRO A 746 -27.67 -43.17 -0.24
N ALA A 747 -28.69 -44.02 -0.19
CA ALA A 747 -29.66 -44.19 -1.26
C ALA A 747 -30.74 -43.08 -1.31
N ARG A 748 -31.42 -42.99 -2.47
CA ARG A 748 -32.52 -42.04 -2.72
C ARG A 748 -33.73 -42.31 -1.79
N LEU A 749 -34.29 -41.24 -1.23
CA LEU A 749 -35.68 -41.22 -0.75
C LEU A 749 -36.51 -40.28 -1.63
N ARG A 750 -37.80 -40.61 -1.82
CA ARG A 750 -38.73 -39.86 -2.69
C ARG A 750 -39.31 -38.65 -1.95
N PRO A 751 -39.57 -37.51 -2.64
CA PRO A 751 -40.31 -36.41 -2.04
C PRO A 751 -41.79 -36.80 -1.84
N PHE A 752 -42.33 -36.55 -0.65
CA PHE A 752 -43.76 -36.60 -0.39
C PHE A 752 -44.40 -35.25 -0.77
N VAL A 753 -45.59 -35.30 -1.37
CA VAL A 753 -46.40 -34.11 -1.67
C VAL A 753 -47.39 -33.86 -0.53
N THR A 754 -47.39 -32.65 0.02
CA THR A 754 -48.37 -32.21 1.03
C THR A 754 -49.15 -31.00 0.52
N ASN A 755 -50.46 -31.16 0.34
CA ASN A 755 -51.35 -30.08 -0.12
C ASN A 755 -51.62 -29.06 1.00
N PRO A 756 -51.65 -27.74 0.71
CA PRO A 756 -52.33 -26.75 1.55
C PRO A 756 -53.87 -26.84 1.39
N PRO A 757 -54.66 -26.34 2.36
CA PRO A 757 -56.11 -26.53 2.39
C PRO A 757 -56.89 -25.58 1.45
N ARG A 758 -58.08 -26.02 1.03
CA ARG A 758 -59.07 -25.18 0.33
C ARG A 758 -59.90 -24.36 1.31
N LEU A 759 -60.07 -23.07 1.04
CA LEU A 759 -61.29 -22.32 1.38
C LEU A 759 -61.84 -21.64 0.12
N ARG A 760 -63.17 -21.47 0.06
CA ARG A 760 -63.89 -20.98 -1.11
C ARG A 760 -63.98 -19.45 -1.09
N TYR A 761 -63.86 -18.80 -2.25
CA TYR A 761 -64.75 -17.69 -2.63
C TYR A 761 -64.92 -17.67 -4.16
N THR A 762 -65.95 -16.97 -4.63
CA THR A 762 -66.52 -17.07 -5.98
C THR A 762 -66.10 -15.95 -6.91
N GLN A 763 -65.93 -16.25 -8.21
CA GLN A 763 -66.06 -15.27 -9.30
C GLN A 763 -67.13 -15.74 -10.30
N PRO A 764 -67.94 -14.83 -10.87
CA PRO A 764 -68.89 -15.15 -11.93
C PRO A 764 -68.22 -15.21 -13.32
N MET A 765 -68.86 -15.91 -14.26
CA MET A 765 -68.45 -15.97 -15.66
C MET A 765 -68.80 -14.69 -16.44
N THR A 766 -67.97 -14.35 -17.43
CA THR A 766 -68.45 -13.95 -18.77
C THR A 766 -67.60 -14.60 -19.87
N ARG A 767 -68.24 -14.98 -20.98
CA ARG A 767 -67.61 -15.65 -22.15
C ARG A 767 -67.22 -14.64 -23.23
N ARG A 768 -66.19 -14.98 -24.03
CA ARG A 768 -66.10 -15.01 -25.52
C ARG A 768 -64.66 -15.39 -25.90
N THR A 769 -64.37 -16.49 -26.62
CA THR A 769 -64.42 -16.72 -28.09
C THR A 769 -63.57 -15.70 -28.87
N THR A 770 -62.73 -16.05 -29.86
CA THR A 770 -62.76 -17.22 -30.79
C THR A 770 -61.40 -17.43 -31.52
N SER A 771 -61.19 -18.57 -32.21
CA SER A 771 -60.25 -18.80 -33.35
C SER A 771 -58.73 -18.80 -33.01
N MET A 772 -57.90 -19.85 -33.28
CA MET A 772 -57.41 -20.40 -34.57
C MET A 772 -56.68 -19.36 -35.46
N ALA A 773 -55.51 -19.58 -36.06
CA ALA A 773 -54.62 -20.77 -36.25
C ALA A 773 -53.12 -20.33 -36.09
N ALA A 774 -52.09 -21.11 -35.74
CA ALA A 774 -51.58 -22.45 -36.11
C ALA A 774 -50.69 -22.48 -37.38
N LEU A 775 -49.69 -23.39 -37.41
CA LEU A 775 -48.59 -23.57 -38.39
C LEU A 775 -47.45 -22.51 -38.30
N ASP A 776 -46.15 -22.85 -38.41
CA ASP A 776 -45.49 -24.17 -38.31
C ASP A 776 -43.99 -24.10 -37.90
N GLN A 777 -43.40 -25.22 -37.49
CA GLN A 777 -41.94 -25.44 -37.37
C GLN A 777 -41.40 -26.20 -38.60
N PRO A 778 -40.09 -26.10 -38.97
CA PRO A 778 -39.10 -27.07 -38.42
C PRO A 778 -37.60 -26.62 -38.32
N TRP A 779 -37.02 -26.88 -37.15
CA TRP A 779 -35.76 -27.64 -36.90
C TRP A 779 -34.39 -27.38 -37.60
N LEU A 780 -33.35 -27.51 -36.75
CA LEU A 780 -31.98 -28.02 -36.98
C LEU A 780 -30.96 -27.20 -37.80
N LEU A 781 -30.01 -26.57 -37.09
CA LEU A 781 -28.71 -27.20 -36.78
C LEU A 781 -28.13 -26.68 -35.46
#